data_AF-A0A7K0DPT5-F1
#
_entry.id   AF-A0A7K0DPT5-F1
#
_cell.length_a   1.000
_cell.length_b   1.000
_cell.length_c   1.000
_cell.angle_alpha   90.00
_cell.angle_beta   90.00
_cell.angle_gamma   90.00
#
_symmetry.space_group_name_H-M   'P 1'
#
loop_
_entity.id
_entity.type
_entity.pdbx_description
1 polymer ?
#
loop_
_entity_poly.entity_id
_entity_poly.type
_entity_poly.pdbx_seq_one_letter_code
_entity_poly.pdbx_strand_id
1 'polypeptide(L)'
;MRRVWTVGLLVALLLSLAGIAAAAPGPTAGSPDLKPMLLDEAAVSQSLGFRQTKDRALDIAQVLGATRVDEQRLGDNVRQGHDRYFESERNEFELHIRLIEFSNHYWADRMRAAGNRAPGPAFPADTHLIAGTEDGRPTVIASSVMGRIEVIVYIAANSAAVADESRQEDIVATTLIAQLAAIPVLPDLTSTTRVDVTDLRIGLIVLQIVLIPLLGAGMATAATLRDRGSLERILRTRPEPESAGRSPVHDLSSAAARLRRRGRIRVGSQLLIAMVLSVVELVLHIWASAPALLGLAIAPGIVAVVVVMDLLIAARRPDPLPFQRTSIVPAAIGIVGSLAIIYAANFFLFAAIAVVVLTRSAGYWVMAAVLVLVGWRILTRTSGPYRFAKRLAGSSIAAAQRDDHKPRVFVLRSFQDDALTLRMRRTIRHNPIELASTQPYERFEELLAWSMWQFGPVWTVGRPGTNLAPLGAAREYHRDDNWQLAVESEIRFARIIVFVVGRSPALMWEVATARRCRALSKCLFVFPPLSGTELHARLVVLAAALDMSPDYFTHPAATGRYLLGMYIGDDGRPVLLTGDGRDDSAYQTLFSAAGNILVQRDSLHLSAVATDLRAPRPADVSAQLVRYDPQRLPPGPPDAKANLRYILDSLYWRLRSRTGETGGAETVVAARAAIYRYIQQDRYGAIYDWHLAPRSRKAVPRWSWIEQNRAHNAGRDFSGPEHVIATVRHGTATALITAHDGTPTPPQRFVNVRGRWLIEAH
;
A
#
# COMPACT_ATOMS: atom_id res chain seq x y z
N MET A 1 -10.76 -7.36 -6.00
CA MET A 1 -10.19 -7.59 -4.65
C MET A 1 -9.41 -6.40 -4.09
N ARG A 2 -8.36 -5.88 -4.78
CA ARG A 2 -7.60 -4.69 -4.34
C ARG A 2 -8.45 -3.44 -4.07
N ARG A 3 -9.51 -3.25 -4.85
CA ARG A 3 -10.50 -2.17 -4.72
C ARG A 3 -11.53 -2.40 -3.60
N VAL A 4 -11.77 -3.65 -3.21
CA VAL A 4 -12.87 -4.00 -2.28
C VAL A 4 -12.45 -3.77 -0.83
N TRP A 5 -11.21 -4.13 -0.47
CA TRP A 5 -10.70 -3.93 0.88
C TRP A 5 -10.43 -2.47 1.24
N THR A 6 -9.96 -1.67 0.27
CA THR A 6 -9.73 -0.22 0.49
C THR A 6 -11.05 0.55 0.55
N VAL A 7 -12.02 0.22 -0.29
CA VAL A 7 -13.38 0.78 -0.21
C VAL A 7 -14.03 0.36 1.11
N GLY A 8 -13.89 -0.90 1.54
CA GLY A 8 -14.41 -1.36 2.83
C GLY A 8 -13.82 -0.61 4.04
N LEU A 9 -12.52 -0.32 4.02
CA LEU A 9 -11.88 0.45 5.10
C LEU A 9 -12.29 1.93 5.08
N LEU A 10 -12.46 2.52 3.90
CA LEU A 10 -12.97 3.88 3.72
C LEU A 10 -14.43 4.01 4.18
N VAL A 11 -15.26 3.02 3.85
CA VAL A 11 -16.67 2.95 4.28
C VAL A 11 -16.75 2.75 5.79
N ALA A 12 -15.92 1.88 6.39
CA ALA A 12 -15.86 1.72 7.84
C ALA A 12 -15.41 3.01 8.55
N LEU A 13 -14.44 3.74 7.99
CA LEU A 13 -13.98 5.03 8.51
C LEU A 13 -15.08 6.10 8.42
N LEU A 14 -15.80 6.15 7.29
CA LEU A 14 -16.93 7.05 7.07
C LEU A 14 -18.10 6.74 8.03
N LEU A 15 -18.38 5.46 8.28
CA LEU A 15 -19.39 5.02 9.24
C LEU A 15 -19.01 5.33 10.69
N SER A 16 -17.73 5.21 11.06
CA SER A 16 -17.27 5.63 12.40
C SER A 16 -17.33 7.14 12.62
N LEU A 17 -17.15 7.94 11.56
CA LEU A 17 -17.29 9.40 11.61
C LEU A 17 -18.74 9.86 11.75
N ALA A 18 -19.69 9.10 11.19
CA ALA A 18 -21.12 9.38 11.36
C ALA A 18 -21.58 9.24 12.82
N GLY A 19 -20.94 8.37 13.62
CA GLY A 19 -21.27 8.16 15.03
C GLY A 19 -20.86 9.28 15.98
N ILE A 20 -19.83 10.07 15.64
CA ILE A 20 -19.35 11.19 16.49
C ILE A 20 -20.25 12.42 16.33
N ALA A 21 -20.97 12.54 15.22
CA ALA A 21 -21.88 13.66 14.94
C ALA A 21 -23.26 13.54 15.64
N ALA A 22 -23.45 12.58 16.54
CA ALA A 22 -24.74 12.26 17.18
C ALA A 22 -24.74 12.48 18.70
N ALA A 23 -23.96 13.44 19.21
CA ALA A 23 -24.12 13.92 20.57
C ALA A 23 -25.33 14.86 20.65
N ALA A 24 -26.45 14.37 21.18
CA ALA A 24 -27.64 15.19 21.41
C ALA A 24 -27.34 16.26 22.48
N PRO A 25 -27.78 17.52 22.32
CA PRO A 25 -27.67 18.52 23.36
C PRO A 25 -28.44 18.06 24.61
N GLY A 26 -27.78 18.13 25.77
CA GLY A 26 -28.39 17.83 27.05
C GLY A 26 -29.56 18.77 27.38
N PRO A 27 -30.47 18.37 28.28
CA PRO A 27 -31.65 19.13 28.64
C PRO A 27 -31.25 20.51 29.20
N THR A 28 -31.71 21.57 28.55
CA THR A 28 -31.43 22.95 28.93
C THR A 28 -32.32 23.39 30.07
N ALA A 29 -31.71 23.92 31.13
CA ALA A 29 -32.38 24.78 32.09
C ALA A 29 -32.99 26.01 31.38
N GLY A 30 -34.29 26.25 31.59
CA GLY A 30 -34.89 27.60 31.52
C GLY A 30 -35.48 28.11 30.19
N SER A 31 -35.91 27.25 29.25
CA SER A 31 -36.79 27.72 28.14
C SER A 31 -38.23 27.84 28.65
N PRO A 32 -38.85 29.03 28.63
CA PRO A 32 -40.24 29.19 29.03
C PRO A 32 -41.17 28.63 27.95
N ASP A 33 -42.36 28.13 28.30
CA ASP A 33 -43.34 27.70 27.29
C ASP A 33 -43.80 28.91 26.45
N LEU A 34 -43.64 28.84 25.12
CA LEU A 34 -44.06 29.91 24.20
C LEU A 34 -45.57 29.96 24.01
N LYS A 35 -46.27 28.83 24.21
CA LYS A 35 -47.72 28.73 23.98
C LYS A 35 -48.55 29.76 24.77
N PRO A 36 -48.31 29.99 26.08
CA PRO A 36 -49.03 31.01 26.84
C PRO A 36 -48.63 32.45 26.51
N MET A 37 -47.53 32.67 25.77
CA MET A 37 -47.08 34.01 25.37
C MET A 37 -47.77 34.51 24.10
N LEU A 38 -48.32 33.61 23.28
CA LEU A 38 -49.12 33.95 22.11
C LEU A 38 -50.46 34.58 22.53
N LEU A 39 -50.86 35.65 21.84
CA LEU A 39 -52.19 36.25 22.01
C LEU A 39 -53.29 35.18 21.93
N ASP A 40 -54.24 35.23 22.85
CA ASP A 40 -55.39 34.34 22.85
C ASP A 40 -56.48 34.85 21.90
N GLU A 41 -57.49 34.01 21.66
CA GLU A 41 -58.63 34.37 20.81
C GLU A 41 -59.34 35.62 21.32
N ALA A 42 -59.43 35.84 22.63
CA ALA A 42 -60.10 37.00 23.21
C ALA A 42 -59.39 38.32 22.84
N ALA A 43 -58.05 38.35 22.92
CA ALA A 43 -57.26 39.53 22.60
C ALA A 43 -57.34 39.92 21.11
N VAL A 44 -57.35 38.94 20.20
CA VAL A 44 -57.43 39.18 18.75
C VAL A 44 -58.88 39.41 18.29
N SER A 45 -59.85 38.68 18.85
CA SER A 45 -61.27 38.82 18.49
C SER A 45 -61.83 40.18 18.89
N GLN A 46 -61.56 40.66 20.11
CA GLN A 46 -62.07 41.95 20.60
C GLN A 46 -61.51 43.15 19.83
N SER A 47 -60.29 43.04 19.30
CA SER A 47 -59.61 44.13 18.61
C SER A 47 -59.82 44.10 17.09
N LEU A 48 -59.93 42.90 16.48
CA LEU A 48 -59.81 42.74 15.03
C LEU A 48 -60.85 41.79 14.40
N GLY A 49 -61.68 41.09 15.18
CA GLY A 49 -62.75 40.20 14.64
C GLY A 49 -62.22 38.91 14.00
N PHE A 50 -61.25 38.27 14.64
CA PHE A 50 -60.69 36.98 14.21
C PHE A 50 -61.03 35.86 15.20
N ARG A 51 -61.15 34.64 14.67
CA ARG A 51 -61.35 33.40 15.43
C ARG A 51 -60.12 32.50 15.31
N GLN A 52 -59.68 31.91 16.42
CA GLN A 52 -58.54 30.97 16.41
C GLN A 52 -58.94 29.66 15.71
N THR A 53 -58.11 29.20 14.77
CA THR A 53 -58.38 27.97 13.99
C THR A 53 -57.40 26.84 14.31
N LYS A 54 -56.12 27.14 14.50
CA LYS A 54 -55.07 26.14 14.75
C LYS A 54 -54.01 26.67 15.73
N ASP A 55 -53.43 25.77 16.51
CA ASP A 55 -52.34 26.05 17.45
C ASP A 55 -51.38 24.86 17.43
N ARG A 56 -50.11 25.07 17.10
CA ARG A 56 -49.13 23.99 16.98
C ARG A 56 -47.72 24.42 17.37
N ALA A 57 -47.00 23.50 18.01
CA ALA A 57 -45.55 23.62 18.12
C ALA A 57 -44.92 23.54 16.73
N LEU A 58 -43.92 24.39 16.49
CA LEU A 58 -43.21 24.46 15.22
C LEU A 58 -42.07 23.42 15.23
N ASP A 59 -41.97 22.64 14.15
CA ASP A 59 -40.81 21.80 13.93
C ASP A 59 -39.62 22.71 13.56
N ILE A 60 -38.58 22.71 14.40
CA ILE A 60 -37.38 23.54 14.22
C ILE A 60 -36.73 23.27 12.85
N ALA A 61 -36.87 22.06 12.32
CA ALA A 61 -36.38 21.74 10.98
C ALA A 61 -37.09 22.54 9.86
N GLN A 62 -38.35 22.94 10.07
CA GLN A 62 -39.13 23.75 9.12
C GLN A 62 -38.79 25.24 9.17
N VAL A 63 -38.36 25.75 10.34
CA VAL A 63 -37.99 27.17 10.54
C VAL A 63 -36.90 27.63 9.58
N LEU A 64 -35.95 26.74 9.29
CA LEU A 64 -34.70 27.11 8.62
C LEU A 64 -34.68 26.74 7.14
N GLY A 65 -35.75 26.11 6.61
CA GLY A 65 -35.76 25.58 5.23
C GLY A 65 -34.58 24.64 4.94
N ALA A 66 -33.98 24.03 5.97
CA ALA A 66 -32.56 23.74 6.00
C ALA A 66 -32.19 22.49 5.20
N THR A 67 -31.76 22.69 3.95
CA THR A 67 -31.09 21.64 3.16
C THR A 67 -29.56 21.71 3.32
N ARG A 68 -29.02 22.78 3.92
CA ARG A 68 -27.57 22.99 4.16
C ARG A 68 -27.19 22.81 5.63
N VAL A 69 -25.98 22.28 5.89
CA VAL A 69 -25.48 21.99 7.26
C VAL A 69 -25.21 23.27 8.06
N ASP A 70 -24.87 24.37 7.39
CA ASP A 70 -24.69 25.67 8.04
C ASP A 70 -26.03 26.18 8.63
N GLU A 71 -27.14 25.95 7.92
CA GLU A 71 -28.51 26.25 8.39
C GLU A 71 -28.93 25.31 9.53
N GLN A 72 -28.53 24.03 9.52
CA GLN A 72 -28.81 23.12 10.64
C GLN A 72 -28.12 23.53 11.94
N ARG A 73 -26.89 24.04 11.88
CA ARG A 73 -26.16 24.54 13.06
C ARG A 73 -26.66 25.90 13.54
N LEU A 74 -27.24 26.69 12.64
CA LEU A 74 -28.05 27.85 13.03
C LEU A 74 -29.28 27.39 13.83
N GLY A 75 -29.82 26.20 13.54
CA GLY A 75 -30.88 25.55 14.31
C GLY A 75 -30.51 25.15 15.74
N ASP A 76 -29.24 24.94 16.05
CA ASP A 76 -28.80 24.75 17.44
C ASP A 76 -29.02 26.04 18.29
N ASN A 77 -29.13 27.19 17.62
CA ASN A 77 -29.51 28.45 18.24
C ASN A 77 -31.03 28.66 18.31
N VAL A 78 -31.85 27.81 17.68
CA VAL A 78 -33.31 27.84 17.79
C VAL A 78 -33.73 26.85 18.87
N ARG A 79 -34.36 27.34 19.95
CA ARG A 79 -34.76 26.50 21.09
C ARG A 79 -36.10 25.83 20.86
N GLN A 80 -37.05 26.58 20.33
CA GLN A 80 -38.42 26.16 20.09
C GLN A 80 -39.13 27.21 19.22
N GLY A 81 -40.24 26.83 18.62
CA GLY A 81 -41.17 27.76 18.01
C GLY A 81 -42.61 27.32 18.21
N HIS A 82 -43.53 28.27 18.08
CA HIS A 82 -44.97 28.00 18.19
C HIS A 82 -45.73 28.86 17.19
N ASP A 83 -46.73 28.25 16.54
CA ASP A 83 -47.58 28.86 15.54
C ASP A 83 -49.03 28.89 16.02
N ARG A 84 -49.69 30.05 15.93
CA ARG A 84 -51.13 30.19 16.14
C ARG A 84 -51.80 30.87 14.96
N TYR A 85 -52.85 30.24 14.47
CA TYR A 85 -53.59 30.65 13.28
C TYR A 85 -54.95 31.18 13.67
N PHE A 86 -55.36 32.22 12.95
CA PHE A 86 -56.63 32.90 13.11
C PHE A 86 -57.25 33.13 11.74
N GLU A 87 -58.57 33.10 11.68
CA GLU A 87 -59.34 33.37 10.47
C GLU A 87 -60.33 34.47 10.80
N SER A 88 -60.41 35.48 9.94
CA SER A 88 -61.39 36.57 10.13
C SER A 88 -62.81 36.00 10.10
N GLU A 89 -63.76 36.58 10.84
CA GLU A 89 -65.15 36.10 10.89
C GLU A 89 -65.84 36.02 9.51
N ARG A 90 -65.39 36.85 8.57
CA ARG A 90 -65.87 36.90 7.18
C ARG A 90 -65.08 36.02 6.21
N ASN A 91 -64.09 35.27 6.70
CA ASN A 91 -63.17 34.47 5.88
C ASN A 91 -62.44 35.29 4.79
N GLU A 92 -62.19 36.57 5.07
CA GLU A 92 -61.48 37.50 4.19
C GLU A 92 -59.95 37.32 4.32
N PHE A 93 -59.48 37.14 5.55
CA PHE A 93 -58.05 37.05 5.91
C PHE A 93 -57.74 35.85 6.78
N GLU A 94 -56.55 35.28 6.55
CA GLU A 94 -55.88 34.34 7.44
C GLU A 94 -54.72 35.08 8.12
N LEU A 95 -54.74 35.14 9.45
CA LEU A 95 -53.72 35.76 10.28
C LEU A 95 -52.95 34.67 11.02
N HIS A 96 -51.63 34.73 11.00
CA HIS A 96 -50.75 33.77 11.63
C HIS A 96 -49.72 34.51 12.49
N ILE A 97 -49.68 34.15 13.77
CA ILE A 97 -48.67 34.62 14.70
C ILE A 97 -47.70 33.49 14.98
N ARG A 98 -46.42 33.75 14.81
CA ARG A 98 -45.32 32.82 15.05
C ARG A 98 -44.35 33.42 16.05
N LEU A 99 -44.01 32.66 17.09
CA LEU A 99 -42.93 32.96 18.01
C LEU A 99 -41.79 31.97 17.80
N ILE A 100 -40.56 32.47 17.69
CA ILE A 100 -39.34 31.65 17.63
C ILE A 100 -38.41 32.10 18.74
N GLU A 101 -38.04 31.19 19.64
CA GLU A 101 -37.05 31.45 20.67
C GLU A 101 -35.65 31.08 20.17
N PHE A 102 -34.72 32.03 20.26
CA PHE A 102 -33.31 31.84 19.96
C PHE A 102 -32.45 31.76 21.23
N SER A 103 -31.17 31.38 21.07
CA SER A 103 -30.19 31.34 22.16
C SER A 103 -29.83 32.74 22.69
N ASN A 104 -29.85 33.76 21.82
CA ASN A 104 -29.62 35.16 22.16
C ASN A 104 -30.24 36.12 21.15
N HIS A 105 -30.28 37.41 21.51
CA HIS A 105 -30.78 38.50 20.68
C HIS A 105 -30.07 38.60 19.33
N TYR A 106 -28.75 38.39 19.30
CA TYR A 106 -27.97 38.46 18.06
C TYR A 106 -28.46 37.45 17.01
N TRP A 107 -28.74 36.20 17.41
CA TRP A 107 -29.25 35.19 16.49
C TRP A 107 -30.70 35.46 16.10
N ALA A 108 -31.53 35.92 17.04
CA ALA A 108 -32.89 36.33 16.74
C ALA A 108 -32.93 37.44 15.69
N ASP A 109 -32.06 38.45 15.81
CA ASP A 109 -31.94 39.55 14.85
C ASP A 109 -31.37 39.11 13.50
N ARG A 110 -30.28 38.33 13.52
CA ARG A 110 -29.56 37.93 12.30
C ARG A 110 -30.33 36.95 11.42
N MET A 111 -31.20 36.13 12.03
CA MET A 111 -31.97 35.10 11.33
C MET A 111 -33.30 35.57 10.77
N ARG A 112 -33.73 36.80 11.11
CA ARG A 112 -34.95 37.38 10.55
C ARG A 112 -34.86 37.49 9.04
N ALA A 113 -36.00 37.33 8.38
CA ALA A 113 -36.10 37.65 6.97
C ALA A 113 -35.78 39.14 6.74
N ALA A 114 -34.99 39.43 5.70
CA ALA A 114 -34.71 40.80 5.31
C ALA A 114 -36.00 41.45 4.81
N GLY A 115 -36.38 42.59 5.41
CA GLY A 115 -37.52 43.37 4.95
C GLY A 115 -37.30 43.84 3.51
N ASN A 116 -38.35 43.79 2.68
CA ASN A 116 -38.32 44.32 1.32
C ASN A 116 -38.96 45.72 1.21
N ARG A 117 -39.55 46.20 2.31
CA ARG A 117 -40.26 47.47 2.39
C ARG A 117 -39.95 48.16 3.73
N ALA A 118 -39.95 49.48 3.72
CA ALA A 118 -39.83 50.27 4.95
C ALA A 118 -41.15 50.18 5.74
N PRO A 119 -41.11 49.89 7.05
CA PRO A 119 -42.30 49.87 7.88
C PRO A 119 -42.91 51.27 7.98
N GLY A 120 -44.24 51.37 7.95
CA GLY A 120 -44.97 52.61 8.19
C GLY A 120 -44.84 53.09 9.66
N PRO A 121 -45.29 54.32 9.99
CA PRO A 121 -45.19 54.88 11.33
C PRO A 121 -46.00 54.13 12.40
N ALA A 122 -46.95 53.27 11.98
CA ALA A 122 -47.73 52.42 12.86
C ALA A 122 -46.95 51.21 13.40
N PHE A 123 -45.78 50.90 12.86
CA PHE A 123 -44.97 49.77 13.28
C PHE A 123 -43.87 50.18 14.29
N PRO A 124 -43.45 49.27 15.18
CA PRO A 124 -42.25 49.46 16.00
C PRO A 124 -41.01 49.75 15.15
N ALA A 125 -40.07 50.55 15.68
CA ALA A 125 -38.89 51.01 14.96
C ALA A 125 -38.02 49.88 14.37
N ASP A 126 -37.93 48.74 15.06
CA ASP A 126 -37.11 47.59 14.65
C ASP A 126 -37.87 46.54 13.81
N THR A 127 -38.95 46.94 13.13
CA THR A 127 -39.78 46.03 12.34
C THR A 127 -39.24 45.83 10.94
N HIS A 128 -39.11 44.57 10.50
CA HIS A 128 -38.91 44.24 9.10
C HIS A 128 -40.25 43.90 8.46
N LEU A 129 -40.59 44.60 7.37
CA LEU A 129 -41.82 44.40 6.63
C LEU A 129 -41.51 43.74 5.27
N ILE A 130 -42.25 42.69 4.96
CA ILE A 130 -42.21 41.97 3.69
C ILE A 130 -43.62 41.95 3.12
N ALA A 131 -43.82 42.64 2.01
CA ALA A 131 -45.05 42.55 1.22
C ALA A 131 -44.78 41.68 -0.01
N GLY A 132 -45.70 40.78 -0.33
CA GLY A 132 -45.50 39.84 -1.43
C GLY A 132 -46.75 39.09 -1.85
N THR A 133 -46.55 38.00 -2.55
CA THR A 133 -47.63 37.10 -2.95
C THR A 133 -47.14 35.67 -2.74
N GLU A 134 -47.87 34.91 -1.92
CA GLU A 134 -47.58 33.49 -1.63
C GLU A 134 -48.76 32.66 -2.15
N ASP A 135 -48.49 31.65 -2.97
CA ASP A 135 -49.54 30.82 -3.62
C ASP A 135 -50.63 31.64 -4.35
N GLY A 136 -50.26 32.80 -4.90
CA GLY A 136 -51.18 33.71 -5.60
C GLY A 136 -52.04 34.60 -4.69
N ARG A 137 -51.84 34.53 -3.37
CA ARG A 137 -52.52 35.36 -2.37
C ARG A 137 -51.64 36.53 -1.94
N PRO A 138 -52.14 37.77 -1.91
CA PRO A 138 -51.41 38.92 -1.37
C PRO A 138 -51.12 38.74 0.11
N THR A 139 -49.84 38.85 0.49
CA THR A 139 -49.35 38.60 1.84
C THR A 139 -48.57 39.80 2.37
N VAL A 140 -48.75 40.08 3.66
CA VAL A 140 -47.97 41.05 4.41
C VAL A 140 -47.41 40.36 5.65
N ILE A 141 -46.10 40.46 5.84
CA ILE A 141 -45.37 39.81 6.93
C ILE A 141 -44.58 40.90 7.65
N ALA A 142 -44.79 41.02 8.96
CA ALA A 142 -43.97 41.86 9.81
C ALA A 142 -43.25 41.02 10.85
N SER A 143 -41.95 41.25 11.03
CA SER A 143 -41.16 40.59 12.07
C SER A 143 -40.42 41.59 12.96
N SER A 144 -40.42 41.36 14.27
CA SER A 144 -39.69 42.15 15.26
C SER A 144 -39.06 41.24 16.32
N VAL A 145 -38.04 41.71 17.02
CA VAL A 145 -37.32 40.93 18.05
C VAL A 145 -37.48 41.59 19.41
N MET A 146 -37.80 40.78 20.42
CA MET A 146 -37.81 41.18 21.82
C MET A 146 -36.92 40.24 22.63
N GLY A 147 -35.77 40.75 23.10
CA GLY A 147 -34.75 39.91 23.73
C GLY A 147 -34.29 38.81 22.76
N ARG A 148 -34.44 37.54 23.16
CA ARG A 148 -34.11 36.37 22.32
C ARG A 148 -35.29 35.79 21.54
N ILE A 149 -36.47 36.42 21.54
CA ILE A 149 -37.66 35.94 20.81
C ILE A 149 -37.89 36.78 19.56
N GLU A 150 -38.02 36.12 18.42
CA GLU A 150 -38.54 36.73 17.20
C GLU A 150 -40.06 36.53 17.15
N VAL A 151 -40.77 37.63 16.91
CA VAL A 151 -42.21 37.66 16.68
C VAL A 151 -42.44 37.90 15.20
N ILE A 152 -43.15 36.98 14.55
CA ILE A 152 -43.52 37.10 13.15
C ILE A 152 -45.05 37.11 13.09
N VAL A 153 -45.61 38.17 12.51
CA VAL A 153 -47.03 38.29 12.21
C VAL A 153 -47.20 38.27 10.70
N TYR A 154 -47.99 37.31 10.23
CA TYR A 154 -48.26 37.04 8.84
C TYR A 154 -49.75 37.21 8.58
N ILE A 155 -50.12 37.94 7.53
CA ILE A 155 -51.51 37.96 7.05
C ILE A 155 -51.55 37.64 5.56
N ALA A 156 -52.50 36.78 5.17
CA ALA A 156 -52.82 36.47 3.79
C ALA A 156 -54.28 36.80 3.49
N ALA A 157 -54.53 37.46 2.36
CA ALA A 157 -55.90 37.60 1.85
C ALA A 157 -56.33 36.31 1.16
N ASN A 158 -57.52 35.79 1.48
CA ASN A 158 -58.02 34.56 0.86
C ASN A 158 -58.36 34.71 -0.63
N SER A 159 -58.52 35.95 -1.10
CA SER A 159 -58.75 36.30 -2.50
C SER A 159 -58.14 37.66 -2.84
N ALA A 160 -57.62 37.81 -4.07
CA ALA A 160 -57.14 39.08 -4.59
C ALA A 160 -58.22 40.18 -4.62
N ALA A 161 -59.50 39.80 -4.65
CA ALA A 161 -60.62 40.75 -4.63
C ALA A 161 -60.81 41.46 -3.27
N VAL A 162 -60.21 40.95 -2.20
CA VAL A 162 -60.31 41.48 -0.82
C VAL A 162 -58.96 41.96 -0.31
N ALA A 163 -57.94 41.96 -1.17
CA ALA A 163 -56.59 42.40 -0.83
C ALA A 163 -56.51 43.92 -0.78
N ASP A 164 -56.87 44.48 0.38
CA ASP A 164 -56.54 45.85 0.73
C ASP A 164 -55.24 45.85 1.56
N GLU A 165 -54.14 46.23 0.91
CA GLU A 165 -52.81 46.23 1.52
C GLU A 165 -52.74 47.16 2.74
N SER A 166 -53.43 48.31 2.72
CA SER A 166 -53.44 49.24 3.86
C SER A 166 -54.13 48.60 5.06
N ARG A 167 -55.24 47.91 4.83
CA ARG A 167 -55.96 47.18 5.87
C ARG A 167 -55.14 46.00 6.40
N GLN A 168 -54.39 45.30 5.54
CA GLN A 168 -53.48 44.23 5.95
C GLN A 168 -52.32 44.77 6.81
N GLU A 169 -51.69 45.87 6.40
CA GLU A 169 -50.64 46.54 7.18
C GLU A 169 -51.15 46.98 8.55
N ASP A 170 -52.34 47.57 8.64
CA ASP A 170 -52.95 48.01 9.92
C ASP A 170 -53.23 46.82 10.86
N ILE A 171 -53.77 45.72 10.33
CA ILE A 171 -54.01 44.49 11.10
C ILE A 171 -52.70 43.90 11.61
N VAL A 172 -51.67 43.83 10.75
CA VAL A 172 -50.36 43.29 11.12
C VAL A 172 -49.66 44.19 12.14
N ALA A 173 -49.68 45.51 11.97
CA ALA A 173 -49.10 46.46 12.91
C ALA A 173 -49.76 46.36 14.29
N THR A 174 -51.10 46.36 14.33
CA THR A 174 -51.87 46.25 15.57
C THR A 174 -51.58 44.94 16.30
N THR A 175 -51.56 43.83 15.56
CA THR A 175 -51.28 42.50 16.11
C THR A 175 -49.84 42.40 16.61
N LEU A 176 -48.87 42.92 15.86
CA LEU A 176 -47.46 42.88 16.24
C LEU A 176 -47.20 43.68 17.52
N ILE A 177 -47.78 44.87 17.65
CA ILE A 177 -47.66 45.69 18.87
C ILE A 177 -48.26 44.95 20.07
N ALA A 178 -49.47 44.42 19.93
CA ALA A 178 -50.14 43.67 20.99
C ALA A 178 -49.32 42.43 21.41
N GLN A 179 -48.77 41.70 20.43
CA GLN A 179 -47.97 40.51 20.68
C GLN A 179 -46.62 40.83 21.33
N LEU A 180 -45.96 41.92 20.95
CA LEU A 180 -44.71 42.37 21.59
C LEU A 180 -44.94 42.80 23.04
N ALA A 181 -46.08 43.43 23.34
CA ALA A 181 -46.44 43.82 24.70
C ALA A 181 -46.71 42.62 25.62
N ALA A 182 -47.12 41.48 25.07
CA ALA A 182 -47.39 40.25 25.81
C ALA A 182 -46.12 39.43 26.14
N ILE A 183 -44.97 39.75 25.54
CA ILE A 183 -43.74 38.96 25.68
C ILE A 183 -42.82 39.56 26.75
N PRO A 184 -42.40 38.78 27.76
CA PRO A 184 -41.42 39.26 28.73
C PRO A 184 -40.03 39.41 28.08
N VAL A 185 -39.25 40.39 28.53
CA VAL A 185 -37.85 40.53 28.10
C VAL A 185 -37.03 39.39 28.69
N LEU A 186 -36.71 38.40 27.86
CA LEU A 186 -35.88 37.26 28.25
C LEU A 186 -34.39 37.62 28.08
N PRO A 187 -33.54 37.40 29.10
CA PRO A 187 -32.10 37.59 28.97
C PRO A 187 -31.48 36.54 28.03
N ASP A 188 -30.36 36.86 27.40
CA ASP A 188 -29.64 35.91 26.54
C ASP A 188 -29.20 34.66 27.33
N LEU A 189 -29.38 33.47 26.74
CA LEU A 189 -28.89 32.21 27.32
C LEU A 189 -27.39 32.06 27.12
N THR A 190 -26.85 32.64 26.04
CA THR A 190 -25.44 32.59 25.69
C THR A 190 -24.99 33.93 25.12
N SER A 191 -23.78 34.39 25.48
CA SER A 191 -23.19 35.59 24.86
C SER A 191 -22.53 35.31 23.51
N THR A 192 -22.70 34.10 22.96
CA THR A 192 -21.95 33.61 21.81
C THR A 192 -22.60 34.05 20.49
N THR A 193 -21.95 34.99 19.80
CA THR A 193 -22.39 35.52 18.49
C THR A 193 -21.75 34.79 17.29
N ARG A 194 -20.95 33.77 17.56
CA ARG A 194 -20.27 32.95 16.54
C ARG A 194 -20.79 31.53 16.59
N VAL A 195 -21.04 30.94 15.41
CA VAL A 195 -21.29 29.50 15.30
C VAL A 195 -20.03 28.79 15.78
N ASP A 196 -20.16 27.97 16.82
CA ASP A 196 -19.02 27.21 17.33
C ASP A 196 -18.66 26.11 16.32
N VAL A 197 -17.58 26.35 15.58
CA VAL A 197 -16.99 25.36 14.65
C VAL A 197 -15.81 24.63 15.30
N THR A 198 -15.58 24.83 16.60
CA THR A 198 -14.44 24.26 17.33
C THR A 198 -14.47 22.74 17.31
N ASP A 199 -15.62 22.12 17.53
CA ASP A 199 -15.74 20.66 17.48
C ASP A 199 -15.47 20.09 16.08
N LEU A 200 -15.93 20.79 15.04
CA LEU A 200 -15.65 20.39 13.66
C LEU A 200 -14.15 20.52 13.34
N ARG A 201 -13.54 21.60 13.81
CA ARG A 201 -12.12 21.87 13.64
C ARG A 201 -11.28 20.85 14.39
N ILE A 202 -11.61 20.54 15.65
CA ILE A 202 -10.98 19.48 16.44
C ILE A 202 -11.16 18.14 15.72
N GLY A 203 -12.37 17.79 15.27
CA GLY A 203 -12.66 16.55 14.56
C GLY A 203 -11.82 16.39 13.29
N LEU A 204 -11.71 17.44 12.46
CA LEU A 204 -10.89 17.44 11.25
C LEU A 204 -9.39 17.28 11.57
N ILE A 205 -8.88 17.91 12.64
CA ILE A 205 -7.47 17.80 13.02
C ILE A 205 -7.17 16.43 13.66
N VAL A 206 -8.03 15.93 14.55
CA VAL A 206 -7.88 14.58 15.13
C VAL A 206 -7.91 13.53 14.04
N LEU A 207 -8.82 13.66 13.07
CA LEU A 207 -8.88 12.77 11.92
C LEU A 207 -7.58 12.81 11.11
N GLN A 208 -6.95 13.97 10.92
CA GLN A 208 -5.63 14.08 10.27
C GLN A 208 -4.55 13.28 11.02
N ILE A 209 -4.44 13.50 12.33
CA ILE A 209 -3.43 12.88 13.20
C ILE A 209 -3.59 11.36 13.22
N VAL A 210 -4.82 10.85 13.17
CA VAL A 210 -5.11 9.41 13.21
C VAL A 210 -5.00 8.76 11.82
N LEU A 211 -5.44 9.44 10.75
CA LEU A 211 -5.48 8.88 9.41
C LEU A 211 -4.08 8.69 8.80
N ILE A 212 -3.15 9.61 9.03
CA ILE A 212 -1.77 9.52 8.51
C ILE A 212 -1.05 8.24 8.99
N PRO A 213 -0.95 7.94 10.30
CA PRO A 213 -0.29 6.72 10.78
C PRO A 213 -1.06 5.46 10.37
N LEU A 214 -2.40 5.48 10.31
CA LEU A 214 -3.19 4.36 9.78
C LEU A 214 -2.89 4.07 8.31
N LEU A 215 -2.86 5.10 7.45
CA LEU A 215 -2.47 4.97 6.05
C LEU A 215 -1.02 4.49 5.92
N GLY A 216 -0.11 5.02 6.74
CA GLY A 216 1.28 4.57 6.82
C GLY A 216 1.40 3.09 7.20
N ALA A 217 0.68 2.65 8.23
CA ALA A 217 0.62 1.26 8.67
C ALA A 217 -0.01 0.36 7.60
N GLY A 218 -1.09 0.80 6.96
CA GLY A 218 -1.75 0.11 5.84
C GLY A 218 -0.83 -0.06 4.64
N MET A 219 -0.12 0.99 4.22
CA MET A 219 0.89 0.93 3.15
C MET A 219 2.07 0.02 3.53
N ALA A 220 2.58 0.11 4.75
CA ALA A 220 3.66 -0.76 5.24
C ALA A 220 3.24 -2.23 5.27
N THR A 221 2.00 -2.51 5.67
CA THR A 221 1.41 -3.85 5.69
C THR A 221 1.23 -4.37 4.28
N ALA A 222 0.64 -3.59 3.38
CA ALA A 222 0.45 -3.95 1.98
C ALA A 222 1.80 -4.19 1.26
N ALA A 223 2.82 -3.40 1.54
CA ALA A 223 4.18 -3.60 1.02
C ALA A 223 4.82 -4.88 1.59
N THR A 224 4.58 -5.19 2.86
CA THR A 224 5.09 -6.42 3.50
C THR A 224 4.41 -7.67 2.96
N LEU A 225 3.10 -7.63 2.76
CA LEU A 225 2.33 -8.71 2.14
C LEU A 225 2.73 -8.98 0.69
N ARG A 226 3.34 -8.00 0.00
CA ARG A 226 3.85 -8.16 -1.37
C ARG A 226 5.33 -8.56 -1.42
N ASP A 227 6.05 -8.42 -0.31
CA ASP A 227 7.47 -8.77 -0.22
C ASP A 227 7.66 -10.20 0.30
N ARG A 228 7.95 -11.11 -0.63
CA ARG A 228 8.16 -12.53 -0.32
C ARG A 228 9.32 -12.74 0.65
N GLY A 229 10.42 -11.98 0.53
CA GLY A 229 11.57 -12.10 1.44
C GLY A 229 11.20 -11.79 2.88
N SER A 230 10.41 -10.73 3.10
CA SER A 230 9.87 -10.40 4.42
C SER A 230 8.95 -11.49 4.97
N LEU A 231 8.10 -12.09 4.13
CA LEU A 231 7.19 -13.18 4.54
C LEU A 231 7.93 -14.46 4.87
N GLU A 232 8.93 -14.84 4.08
CA GLU A 232 9.81 -15.99 4.33
C GLU A 232 10.46 -15.91 5.70
N ARG A 233 10.87 -14.71 6.12
CA ARG A 233 11.41 -14.45 7.46
C ARG A 233 10.36 -14.52 8.56
N ILE A 234 9.19 -13.91 8.36
CA ILE A 234 8.08 -13.94 9.36
C ILE A 234 7.59 -15.38 9.57
N LEU A 235 7.54 -16.14 8.47
CA LEU A 235 7.09 -17.53 8.42
C LEU A 235 8.25 -18.53 8.50
N ARG A 236 9.44 -18.13 8.98
CA ARG A 236 10.56 -19.04 9.15
C ARG A 236 10.27 -20.09 10.22
N THR A 237 10.50 -21.36 9.91
CA THR A 237 10.58 -22.43 10.92
C THR A 237 11.89 -22.28 11.71
N ARG A 238 11.93 -22.79 12.95
CA ARG A 238 13.21 -22.82 13.67
C ARG A 238 14.17 -23.72 12.90
N PRO A 239 15.44 -23.29 12.71
CA PRO A 239 16.43 -24.18 12.13
C PRO A 239 16.59 -25.41 13.01
N GLU A 240 16.60 -26.60 12.41
CA GLU A 240 17.12 -27.79 13.09
C GLU A 240 18.64 -27.64 13.24
N PRO A 241 19.23 -28.14 14.35
CA PRO A 241 20.67 -28.10 14.56
C PRO A 241 21.40 -28.79 13.39
N GLU A 242 22.53 -28.20 13.00
CA GLU A 242 23.34 -28.60 11.84
C GLU A 242 23.53 -30.12 11.75
N SER A 243 22.87 -30.76 10.78
CA SER A 243 23.39 -32.00 10.23
C SER A 243 24.58 -31.62 9.35
N ALA A 244 25.74 -32.24 9.61
CA ALA A 244 27.00 -32.00 8.92
C ALA A 244 26.85 -32.14 7.39
N GLY A 245 26.60 -31.02 6.71
CA GLY A 245 26.59 -30.95 5.26
C GLY A 245 28.02 -31.08 4.70
N ARG A 246 28.15 -31.64 3.49
CA ARG A 246 29.45 -31.81 2.80
C ARG A 246 30.11 -30.49 2.37
N SER A 247 29.39 -29.37 2.42
CA SER A 247 29.87 -28.05 1.98
C SER A 247 29.76 -27.01 3.10
N PRO A 248 30.75 -26.13 3.27
CA PRO A 248 30.72 -25.08 4.29
C PRO A 248 29.57 -24.11 4.03
N VAL A 249 28.79 -23.83 5.07
CA VAL A 249 27.65 -22.90 5.05
C VAL A 249 27.97 -21.70 5.92
N HIS A 250 27.88 -20.50 5.35
CA HIS A 250 27.99 -19.24 6.10
C HIS A 250 26.59 -18.64 6.27
N ASP A 251 26.10 -18.61 7.51
CA ASP A 251 24.81 -18.01 7.85
C ASP A 251 24.92 -16.49 8.07
N LEU A 252 24.32 -15.71 7.17
CA LEU A 252 24.32 -14.25 7.20
C LEU A 252 23.16 -13.66 8.02
N SER A 253 22.31 -14.49 8.64
CA SER A 253 21.10 -14.06 9.35
C SER A 253 21.37 -13.06 10.47
N SER A 254 22.46 -13.23 11.23
CA SER A 254 22.82 -12.35 12.35
C SER A 254 23.23 -10.96 11.86
N ALA A 255 24.02 -10.89 10.78
CA ALA A 255 24.43 -9.65 10.14
C ALA A 255 23.24 -8.93 9.48
N ALA A 256 22.38 -9.67 8.77
CA ALA A 256 21.14 -9.12 8.21
C ALA A 256 20.20 -8.59 9.32
N ALA A 257 20.10 -9.28 10.45
CA ALA A 257 19.30 -8.81 11.59
C ALA A 257 19.80 -7.48 12.18
N ARG A 258 21.12 -7.25 12.22
CA ARG A 258 21.70 -5.96 12.65
C ARG A 258 21.32 -4.82 11.71
N LEU A 259 21.41 -5.03 10.39
CA LEU A 259 20.97 -4.04 9.39
C LEU A 259 19.48 -3.72 9.54
N ARG A 260 18.64 -4.75 9.67
CA ARG A 260 17.19 -4.58 9.90
C ARG A 260 16.88 -3.84 11.20
N ARG A 261 17.61 -4.10 12.29
CA ARG A 261 17.43 -3.41 13.58
C ARG A 261 17.76 -1.92 13.45
N ARG A 262 18.90 -1.57 12.84
CA ARG A 262 19.26 -0.18 12.55
C ARG A 262 18.18 0.51 11.70
N GLY A 263 17.69 -0.18 10.67
CA GLY A 263 16.61 0.34 9.84
C GLY A 263 15.30 0.59 10.61
N ARG A 264 14.89 -0.35 11.47
CA ARG A 264 13.70 -0.19 12.32
C ARG A 264 13.83 0.96 13.31
N ILE A 265 14.98 1.11 13.95
CA ILE A 265 15.23 2.22 14.89
C ILE A 265 15.13 3.56 14.16
N ARG A 266 15.73 3.69 12.97
CA ARG A 266 15.67 4.90 12.15
C ARG A 266 14.25 5.25 11.69
N VAL A 267 13.50 4.25 11.20
CA VAL A 267 12.09 4.48 10.81
C VAL A 267 11.25 4.82 12.03
N GLY A 268 11.47 4.16 13.17
CA GLY A 268 10.81 4.46 14.43
C GLY A 268 11.08 5.88 14.91
N SER A 269 12.34 6.33 14.85
CA SER A 269 12.70 7.71 15.23
C SER A 269 12.11 8.75 14.28
N GLN A 270 12.06 8.48 12.97
CA GLN A 270 11.39 9.35 12.00
C GLN A 270 9.89 9.47 12.26
N LEU A 271 9.22 8.36 12.54
CA LEU A 271 7.80 8.36 12.90
C LEU A 271 7.56 9.11 14.21
N LEU A 272 8.44 8.94 15.21
CA LEU A 272 8.37 9.68 16.47
C LEU A 272 8.54 11.19 16.25
N ILE A 273 9.55 11.62 15.46
CA ILE A 273 9.75 13.03 15.14
C ILE A 273 8.53 13.60 14.39
N ALA A 274 8.02 12.87 13.39
CA ALA A 274 6.84 13.30 12.65
C ALA A 274 5.61 13.43 13.57
N MET A 275 5.42 12.48 14.50
CA MET A 275 4.35 12.52 15.49
C MET A 275 4.50 13.72 16.43
N VAL A 276 5.69 13.96 16.98
CA VAL A 276 5.96 15.13 17.84
C VAL A 276 5.70 16.43 17.09
N LEU A 277 6.20 16.57 15.87
CA LEU A 277 5.95 17.76 15.04
C LEU A 277 4.45 17.93 14.73
N SER A 278 3.72 16.84 14.50
CA SER A 278 2.26 16.89 14.29
C SER A 278 1.49 17.30 15.55
N VAL A 279 1.96 16.89 16.74
CA VAL A 279 1.37 17.33 18.03
C VAL A 279 1.68 18.80 18.29
N VAL A 280 2.90 19.26 18.01
CA VAL A 280 3.26 20.68 18.10
C VAL A 280 2.40 21.52 17.15
N GLU A 281 2.21 21.05 15.92
CA GLU A 281 1.29 21.66 14.95
C GLU A 281 -0.14 21.76 15.50
N LEU A 282 -0.68 20.68 16.07
CA LEU A 282 -2.00 20.68 16.71
C LEU A 282 -2.10 21.75 17.80
N VAL A 283 -1.12 21.81 18.70
CA VAL A 283 -1.11 22.80 19.81
C VAL A 283 -1.06 24.22 19.28
N LEU A 284 -0.21 24.48 18.28
CA LEU A 284 -0.13 25.79 17.62
C LEU A 284 -1.44 26.15 16.92
N HIS A 285 -2.10 25.19 16.29
CA HIS A 285 -3.38 25.42 15.61
C HIS A 285 -4.48 25.79 16.59
N ILE A 286 -4.54 25.10 17.73
CA ILE A 286 -5.48 25.42 18.82
C ILE A 286 -5.18 26.81 19.38
N TRP A 287 -3.92 27.09 19.72
CA TRP A 287 -3.52 28.33 20.38
C TRP A 287 -3.63 29.56 19.49
N ALA A 288 -3.16 29.48 18.24
CA ALA A 288 -3.10 30.61 17.32
C ALA A 288 -4.40 30.85 16.53
N SER A 289 -5.42 30.01 16.72
CA SER A 289 -6.66 30.05 15.91
C SER A 289 -6.41 30.09 14.39
N ALA A 290 -5.30 29.49 13.94
CA ALA A 290 -4.91 29.53 12.53
C ALA A 290 -5.97 28.90 11.62
N PRO A 291 -6.21 29.45 10.41
CA PRO A 291 -7.16 28.88 9.46
C PRO A 291 -6.83 27.41 9.19
N ALA A 292 -7.82 26.51 9.19
CA ALA A 292 -7.62 25.07 8.94
C ALA A 292 -6.87 24.78 7.61
N LEU A 293 -6.97 25.69 6.65
CA LEU A 293 -6.25 25.64 5.38
C LEU A 293 -4.72 25.80 5.54
N LEU A 294 -4.25 26.49 6.58
CA LEU A 294 -2.82 26.64 6.86
C LEU A 294 -2.20 25.34 7.39
N GLY A 295 -2.93 24.58 8.22
CA GLY A 295 -2.50 23.26 8.71
C GLY A 295 -2.34 22.23 7.58
N LEU A 296 -3.20 22.31 6.55
CA LEU A 296 -3.08 21.50 5.34
C LEU A 296 -1.72 21.66 4.62
N ALA A 297 -1.05 22.81 4.76
CA ALA A 297 0.28 23.09 4.20
C ALA A 297 1.45 22.65 5.09
N ILE A 298 1.25 22.54 6.42
CA ILE A 298 2.33 22.31 7.39
C ILE A 298 2.68 20.82 7.51
N ALA A 299 1.71 19.91 7.61
CA ALA A 299 1.95 18.45 7.62
C ALA A 299 2.90 17.93 6.50
N PRO A 300 2.74 18.32 5.22
CA PRO A 300 3.69 17.96 4.16
C PRO A 300 5.07 18.62 4.35
N GLY A 301 5.12 19.82 4.91
CA GLY A 301 6.35 20.50 5.33
C GLY A 301 7.10 19.73 6.41
N ILE A 302 6.39 19.17 7.40
CA ILE A 302 6.96 18.28 8.43
C ILE A 302 7.59 17.05 7.78
N VAL A 303 6.88 16.39 6.85
CA VAL A 303 7.41 15.25 6.10
C VAL A 303 8.65 15.65 5.29
N ALA A 304 8.63 16.82 4.66
CA ALA A 304 9.77 17.35 3.91
C ALA A 304 10.98 17.57 4.81
N VAL A 305 10.80 18.20 5.98
CA VAL A 305 11.85 18.43 6.98
C VAL A 305 12.43 17.11 7.46
N VAL A 306 11.59 16.12 7.79
CA VAL A 306 12.05 14.79 8.22
C VAL A 306 12.86 14.11 7.12
N VAL A 307 12.43 14.19 5.86
CA VAL A 307 13.17 13.63 4.71
C VAL A 307 14.50 14.36 4.49
N VAL A 308 14.51 15.69 4.55
CA VAL A 308 15.73 16.50 4.40
C VAL A 308 16.72 16.19 5.52
N MET A 309 16.27 16.15 6.77
CA MET A 309 17.10 15.73 7.91
C MET A 309 17.66 14.33 7.70
N ASP A 310 16.87 13.40 7.18
CA ASP A 310 17.32 12.04 6.89
C ASP A 310 18.41 11.99 5.82
N LEU A 311 18.30 12.84 4.79
CA LEU A 311 19.28 13.00 3.73
C LEU A 311 20.57 13.63 4.26
N LEU A 312 20.47 14.64 5.12
CA LEU A 312 21.63 15.28 5.74
C LEU A 312 22.39 14.30 6.66
N ILE A 313 21.66 13.48 7.43
CA ILE A 313 22.27 12.40 8.24
C ILE A 313 22.89 11.34 7.34
N ALA A 314 22.23 10.95 6.24
CA ALA A 314 22.78 9.98 5.29
C ALA A 314 24.02 10.49 4.56
N ALA A 315 24.09 11.79 4.24
CA ALA A 315 25.22 12.43 3.58
C ALA A 315 26.49 12.46 4.45
N ARG A 316 26.34 12.36 5.79
CA ARG A 316 27.47 12.29 6.74
C ARG A 316 28.05 10.88 6.90
N ARG A 317 27.58 9.88 6.14
CA ARG A 317 28.11 8.51 6.24
C ARG A 317 29.56 8.46 5.72
N PRO A 318 30.47 7.76 6.43
CA PRO A 318 31.88 7.71 6.10
C PRO A 318 32.20 6.90 4.83
N ASP A 319 31.26 6.09 4.31
CA ASP A 319 31.45 5.34 3.07
C ASP A 319 31.19 6.27 1.87
N PRO A 320 32.23 6.80 1.19
CA PRO A 320 32.04 7.73 0.10
C PRO A 320 31.70 6.91 -1.14
N LEU A 321 30.41 6.76 -1.42
CA LEU A 321 29.99 6.42 -2.78
C LEU A 321 30.35 7.60 -3.69
N PRO A 322 30.95 7.37 -4.88
CA PRO A 322 31.50 8.44 -5.71
C PRO A 322 30.47 9.44 -6.25
N PHE A 323 29.17 9.15 -6.11
CA PHE A 323 28.08 10.01 -6.58
C PHE A 323 27.54 10.99 -5.54
N GLN A 324 28.17 11.12 -4.36
CA GLN A 324 27.69 12.03 -3.32
C GLN A 324 27.63 13.50 -3.78
N ARG A 325 28.51 13.94 -4.69
CA ARG A 325 28.54 15.35 -5.13
C ARG A 325 27.70 15.67 -6.36
N THR A 326 27.52 14.75 -7.32
CA THR A 326 26.83 15.05 -8.60
C THR A 326 25.32 14.78 -8.60
N SER A 327 24.77 14.17 -7.54
CA SER A 327 23.38 13.69 -7.50
C SER A 327 22.41 14.55 -6.68
N ILE A 328 22.87 15.61 -6.01
CA ILE A 328 22.04 16.40 -5.08
C ILE A 328 20.90 17.13 -5.79
N VAL A 329 21.16 17.80 -6.91
CA VAL A 329 20.14 18.57 -7.64
C VAL A 329 19.05 17.64 -8.22
N PRO A 330 19.38 16.55 -8.94
CA PRO A 330 18.35 15.59 -9.36
C PRO A 330 17.60 14.98 -8.17
N ALA A 331 18.27 14.68 -7.06
CA ALA A 331 17.61 14.20 -5.85
C ALA A 331 16.59 15.22 -5.33
N ALA A 332 16.98 16.49 -5.20
CA ALA A 332 16.12 17.57 -4.76
C ALA A 332 14.89 17.71 -5.67
N ILE A 333 15.06 17.69 -7.00
CA ILE A 333 13.96 17.71 -7.97
C ILE A 333 13.02 16.51 -7.75
N GLY A 334 13.57 15.32 -7.58
CA GLY A 334 12.79 14.11 -7.32
C GLY A 334 12.01 14.17 -6.00
N ILE A 335 12.62 14.69 -4.94
CA ILE A 335 12.01 14.86 -3.61
C ILE A 335 10.90 15.90 -3.69
N VAL A 336 11.22 17.11 -4.12
CA VAL A 336 10.29 18.24 -4.18
C VAL A 336 9.11 17.91 -5.10
N GLY A 337 9.37 17.32 -6.27
CA GLY A 337 8.31 16.88 -7.17
C GLY A 337 7.43 15.77 -6.56
N SER A 338 8.01 14.80 -5.86
CA SER A 338 7.24 13.76 -5.17
C SER A 338 6.40 14.32 -4.03
N LEU A 339 6.96 15.27 -3.26
CA LEU A 339 6.27 15.98 -2.19
C LEU A 339 5.10 16.82 -2.75
N ALA A 340 5.29 17.52 -3.86
CA ALA A 340 4.23 18.28 -4.52
C ALA A 340 3.07 17.39 -4.98
N ILE A 341 3.35 16.18 -5.50
CA ILE A 341 2.31 15.22 -5.87
C ILE A 341 1.59 14.67 -4.64
N ILE A 342 2.33 14.33 -3.58
CA ILE A 342 1.73 13.88 -2.31
C ILE A 342 0.85 15.00 -1.74
N TYR A 343 1.31 16.24 -1.78
CA TYR A 343 0.58 17.43 -1.35
C TYR A 343 -0.74 17.57 -2.09
N ALA A 344 -0.69 17.57 -3.42
CA ALA A 344 -1.88 17.66 -4.26
C ALA A 344 -2.86 16.51 -3.97
N ALA A 345 -2.38 15.26 -3.89
CA ALA A 345 -3.22 14.11 -3.57
C ALA A 345 -3.88 14.26 -2.18
N ASN A 346 -3.12 14.71 -1.19
CA ASN A 346 -3.60 14.94 0.16
C ASN A 346 -4.69 16.01 0.20
N PHE A 347 -4.47 17.14 -0.49
CA PHE A 347 -5.45 18.22 -0.62
C PHE A 347 -6.79 17.71 -1.16
N PHE A 348 -6.79 16.93 -2.24
CA PHE A 348 -8.03 16.38 -2.80
C PHE A 348 -8.74 15.39 -1.86
N LEU A 349 -7.99 14.54 -1.16
CA LEU A 349 -8.56 13.62 -0.18
C LEU A 349 -9.18 14.37 1.00
N PHE A 350 -8.54 15.45 1.47
CA PHE A 350 -9.09 16.29 2.53
C PHE A 350 -10.28 17.11 2.08
N ALA A 351 -10.26 17.66 0.86
CA ALA A 351 -11.41 18.33 0.28
C ALA A 351 -12.62 17.37 0.23
N ALA A 352 -12.41 16.09 -0.12
CA ALA A 352 -13.48 15.10 -0.11
C ALA A 352 -14.06 14.88 1.30
N ILE A 353 -13.20 14.74 2.31
CA ILE A 353 -13.63 14.59 3.71
C ILE A 353 -14.39 15.84 4.17
N ALA A 354 -13.85 17.03 3.90
CA ALA A 354 -14.49 18.29 4.25
C ALA A 354 -15.88 18.39 3.61
N VAL A 355 -16.03 18.01 2.35
CA VAL A 355 -17.33 17.96 1.67
C VAL A 355 -18.29 17.02 2.38
N VAL A 356 -17.90 15.78 2.72
CA VAL A 356 -18.78 14.83 3.43
C VAL A 356 -19.16 15.34 4.83
N VAL A 357 -18.24 15.99 5.51
CA VAL A 357 -18.43 16.48 6.88
C VAL A 357 -19.28 17.74 6.91
N LEU A 358 -19.10 18.64 5.94
CA LEU A 358 -19.82 19.92 5.82
C LEU A 358 -21.14 19.79 5.07
N THR A 359 -21.41 18.67 4.40
CA THR A 359 -22.63 18.53 3.59
C THR A 359 -23.26 17.15 3.77
N ARG A 360 -24.58 17.12 4.04
CA ARG A 360 -25.34 15.87 4.17
C ARG A 360 -26.09 15.47 2.90
N SER A 361 -26.18 16.34 1.90
CA SER A 361 -26.96 16.07 0.69
C SER A 361 -26.26 15.06 -0.23
N ALA A 362 -27.03 14.10 -0.76
CA ALA A 362 -26.51 13.00 -1.59
C ALA A 362 -25.68 13.45 -2.80
N GLY A 363 -25.99 14.62 -3.38
CA GLY A 363 -25.24 15.19 -4.52
C GLY A 363 -23.77 15.48 -4.19
N TYR A 364 -23.48 15.95 -2.98
CA TYR A 364 -22.11 16.24 -2.56
C TYR A 364 -21.29 14.99 -2.26
N TRP A 365 -21.93 13.85 -1.96
CA TRP A 365 -21.22 12.57 -1.84
C TRP A 365 -20.61 12.13 -3.17
N VAL A 366 -21.27 12.42 -4.29
CA VAL A 366 -20.71 12.17 -5.63
C VAL A 366 -19.47 13.04 -5.84
N MET A 367 -19.54 14.32 -5.46
CA MET A 367 -18.39 15.24 -5.53
C MET A 367 -17.23 14.73 -4.65
N ALA A 368 -17.49 14.31 -3.41
CA ALA A 368 -16.49 13.71 -2.55
C ALA A 368 -15.86 12.44 -3.15
N ALA A 369 -16.67 11.56 -3.75
CA ALA A 369 -16.16 10.37 -4.43
C ALA A 369 -15.25 10.73 -5.63
N VAL A 370 -15.61 11.75 -6.42
CA VAL A 370 -14.78 12.27 -7.52
C VAL A 370 -13.46 12.81 -6.97
N LEU A 371 -13.48 13.61 -5.90
CA LEU A 371 -12.28 14.15 -5.26
C LEU A 371 -11.36 13.03 -4.73
N VAL A 372 -11.92 11.97 -4.13
CA VAL A 372 -11.15 10.78 -3.73
C VAL A 372 -10.51 10.09 -4.93
N LEU A 373 -11.24 9.91 -6.03
CA LEU A 373 -10.71 9.28 -7.24
C LEU A 373 -9.60 10.11 -7.88
N VAL A 374 -9.73 11.44 -7.89
CA VAL A 374 -8.71 12.38 -8.37
C VAL A 374 -7.47 12.32 -7.48
N GLY A 375 -7.63 12.47 -6.15
CA GLY A 375 -6.53 12.36 -5.18
C GLY A 375 -5.79 11.03 -5.30
N TRP A 376 -6.53 9.92 -5.44
CA TRP A 376 -5.97 8.59 -5.68
C TRP A 376 -5.20 8.51 -7.01
N ARG A 377 -5.78 9.02 -8.11
CA ARG A 377 -5.12 9.08 -9.44
C ARG A 377 -3.81 9.86 -9.36
N ILE A 378 -3.78 11.00 -8.68
CA ILE A 378 -2.58 11.81 -8.47
C ILE A 378 -1.53 11.01 -7.68
N LEU A 379 -1.94 10.33 -6.61
CA LEU A 379 -1.03 9.50 -5.79
C LEU A 379 -0.36 8.37 -6.59
N THR A 380 -0.98 7.85 -7.65
CA THR A 380 -0.32 6.86 -8.53
C THR A 380 0.83 7.47 -9.35
N ARG A 381 0.88 8.79 -9.49
CA ARG A 381 1.90 9.53 -10.24
C ARG A 381 3.10 9.95 -9.41
N THR A 382 3.13 9.67 -8.10
CA THR A 382 4.24 10.07 -7.20
C THR A 382 5.60 9.55 -7.67
N SER A 383 5.65 8.45 -8.41
CA SER A 383 6.91 7.93 -8.98
C SER A 383 7.44 8.69 -10.20
N GLY A 384 6.66 9.57 -10.82
CA GLY A 384 7.01 10.30 -12.04
C GLY A 384 8.22 11.23 -11.88
N PRO A 385 8.19 12.18 -10.94
CA PRO A 385 9.30 13.10 -10.69
C PRO A 385 10.60 12.37 -10.33
N TYR A 386 10.48 11.27 -9.58
CA TYR A 386 11.63 10.42 -9.28
C TYR A 386 12.23 9.77 -10.53
N ARG A 387 11.42 9.19 -11.43
CA ARG A 387 11.93 8.63 -12.69
C ARG A 387 12.62 9.69 -13.55
N PHE A 388 12.09 10.91 -13.53
CA PHE A 388 12.70 12.04 -14.22
C PHE A 388 14.04 12.42 -13.58
N ALA A 389 14.12 12.54 -12.26
CA ALA A 389 15.35 12.75 -11.52
C ALA A 389 16.40 11.65 -11.78
N LYS A 390 15.98 10.38 -11.81
CA LYS A 390 16.87 9.25 -12.16
C LYS A 390 17.44 9.41 -13.57
N ARG A 391 16.62 9.84 -14.54
CA ARG A 391 17.06 10.08 -15.93
C ARG A 391 18.08 11.21 -16.03
N LEU A 392 17.87 12.31 -15.29
CA LEU A 392 18.82 13.43 -15.25
C LEU A 392 20.16 13.03 -14.65
N ALA A 393 20.17 12.19 -13.61
CA ALA A 393 21.40 11.73 -12.97
C ALA A 393 22.16 10.66 -13.76
N GLY A 394 21.47 9.94 -14.66
CA GLY A 394 22.05 8.80 -15.38
C GLY A 394 23.25 9.18 -16.26
N SER A 395 23.24 10.35 -16.89
CA SER A 395 24.36 10.82 -17.74
C SER A 395 25.62 11.12 -16.92
N SER A 396 25.47 11.79 -15.78
CA SER A 396 26.60 12.11 -14.89
C SER A 396 27.20 10.85 -14.26
N ILE A 397 26.37 9.86 -13.91
CA ILE A 397 26.82 8.58 -13.36
C ILE A 397 27.59 7.78 -14.40
N ALA A 398 27.08 7.72 -15.63
CA ALA A 398 27.77 7.05 -16.72
C ALA A 398 29.11 7.72 -17.07
N ALA A 399 29.21 9.05 -16.98
CA ALA A 399 30.47 9.76 -17.19
C ALA A 399 31.49 9.41 -16.09
N ALA A 400 31.11 9.54 -14.81
CA ALA A 400 32.01 9.22 -13.70
C ALA A 400 32.41 7.73 -13.63
N GLN A 401 31.61 6.81 -14.21
CA GLN A 401 32.01 5.40 -14.38
C GLN A 401 33.13 5.20 -15.41
N ARG A 402 33.15 6.01 -16.48
CA ARG A 402 34.19 5.92 -17.50
C ARG A 402 35.52 6.45 -16.98
N ASP A 403 35.47 7.46 -16.11
CA ASP A 403 36.64 8.12 -15.55
C ASP A 403 37.23 7.39 -14.33
N ASP A 404 36.55 6.38 -13.78
CA ASP A 404 37.06 5.58 -12.64
C ASP A 404 38.02 4.48 -13.13
N HIS A 405 39.30 4.62 -12.80
CA HIS A 405 40.37 3.67 -13.17
C HIS A 405 40.48 2.45 -12.24
N LYS A 406 39.63 2.34 -11.21
CA LYS A 406 39.66 1.17 -10.32
C LYS A 406 39.26 -0.12 -11.07
N PRO A 407 39.81 -1.29 -10.64
CA PRO A 407 39.37 -2.59 -11.16
C PRO A 407 37.86 -2.76 -11.09
N ARG A 408 37.26 -3.18 -12.21
CA ARG A 408 35.79 -3.23 -12.39
C ARG A 408 35.16 -4.42 -11.65
N VAL A 409 33.91 -4.26 -11.23
CA VAL A 409 33.03 -5.37 -10.86
C VAL A 409 32.17 -5.72 -12.06
N PHE A 410 32.32 -6.94 -12.58
CA PHE A 410 31.60 -7.37 -13.76
C PHE A 410 30.35 -8.19 -13.38
N VAL A 411 29.17 -7.78 -13.86
CA VAL A 411 27.90 -8.44 -13.57
C VAL A 411 27.35 -9.12 -14.82
N LEU A 412 27.17 -10.43 -14.72
CA LEU A 412 26.60 -11.30 -15.74
C LEU A 412 25.21 -11.76 -15.30
N ARG A 413 24.23 -11.69 -16.20
CA ARG A 413 22.83 -12.03 -15.93
C ARG A 413 22.08 -12.36 -17.21
N SER A 414 21.00 -13.12 -17.09
CA SER A 414 20.05 -13.30 -18.18
C SER A 414 19.22 -12.04 -18.42
N PHE A 415 19.02 -11.65 -19.69
CA PHE A 415 18.11 -10.56 -20.06
C PHE A 415 16.64 -10.80 -19.67
N GLN A 416 16.24 -12.05 -19.42
CA GLN A 416 14.90 -12.37 -18.88
C GLN A 416 14.73 -11.92 -17.43
N ASP A 417 15.83 -11.71 -16.71
CA ASP A 417 15.84 -11.34 -15.30
C ASP A 417 15.89 -9.81 -15.10
N ASP A 418 15.91 -9.00 -16.17
CA ASP A 418 15.94 -7.54 -16.15
C ASP A 418 14.80 -6.88 -15.37
N ALA A 419 13.66 -7.56 -15.34
CA ALA A 419 12.45 -7.09 -14.67
C ALA A 419 12.25 -7.71 -13.29
N LEU A 420 13.20 -8.50 -12.78
CA LEU A 420 13.15 -8.97 -11.41
C LEU A 420 13.20 -7.78 -10.47
N THR A 421 12.20 -7.69 -9.59
CA THR A 421 12.09 -6.60 -8.60
C THR A 421 12.07 -7.16 -7.20
N LEU A 422 12.69 -6.43 -6.28
CA LEU A 422 12.67 -6.70 -4.85
C LEU A 422 12.16 -5.44 -4.13
N ARG A 423 11.54 -5.63 -2.96
CA ARG A 423 11.22 -4.49 -2.10
C ARG A 423 12.51 -3.88 -1.55
N MET A 424 12.71 -2.57 -1.72
CA MET A 424 13.83 -1.83 -1.10
C MET A 424 13.33 -0.95 0.03
N ARG A 425 13.86 -1.15 1.23
CA ARG A 425 13.65 -0.28 2.39
C ARG A 425 14.52 0.95 2.22
N ARG A 426 13.96 2.12 2.57
CA ARG A 426 14.71 3.40 2.56
C ARG A 426 16.03 3.34 3.31
N THR A 427 16.09 2.55 4.37
CA THR A 427 17.28 2.43 5.24
C THR A 427 18.49 1.80 4.54
N ILE A 428 18.25 1.04 3.47
CA ILE A 428 19.26 0.33 2.67
C ILE A 428 19.72 1.16 1.47
N ARG A 429 19.00 2.23 1.14
CA ARG A 429 19.39 3.10 0.04
C ARG A 429 20.54 3.99 0.45
N HIS A 430 21.54 4.09 -0.43
CA HIS A 430 22.79 4.79 -0.13
C HIS A 430 22.92 6.13 -0.87
N ASN A 431 22.10 6.37 -1.89
CA ASN A 431 22.11 7.60 -2.68
C ASN A 431 20.93 8.51 -2.28
N PRO A 432 21.13 9.84 -2.13
CA PRO A 432 20.07 10.83 -1.95
C PRO A 432 18.88 10.69 -2.91
N ILE A 433 19.15 10.39 -4.18
CA ILE A 433 18.10 10.15 -5.20
C ILE A 433 17.24 8.96 -4.78
N GLU A 434 17.83 7.86 -4.35
CA GLU A 434 17.08 6.68 -3.93
C GLU A 434 16.33 6.90 -2.63
N LEU A 435 16.95 7.58 -1.66
CA LEU A 435 16.31 7.93 -0.40
C LEU A 435 15.01 8.74 -0.62
N ALA A 436 14.99 9.58 -1.65
CA ALA A 436 13.80 10.31 -2.10
C ALA A 436 12.66 9.41 -2.62
N SER A 437 12.99 8.22 -3.11
CA SER A 437 12.02 7.35 -3.78
C SER A 437 10.93 6.89 -2.82
N THR A 438 9.69 7.08 -3.22
CA THR A 438 8.49 6.52 -2.57
C THR A 438 8.11 5.16 -3.13
N GLN A 439 8.81 4.69 -4.18
CA GLN A 439 8.55 3.39 -4.77
C GLN A 439 9.03 2.28 -3.82
N PRO A 440 8.18 1.32 -3.43
CA PRO A 440 8.60 0.27 -2.52
C PRO A 440 9.42 -0.83 -3.23
N TYR A 441 9.36 -0.92 -4.56
CA TYR A 441 10.04 -1.96 -5.35
C TYR A 441 10.99 -1.34 -6.36
N GLU A 442 12.19 -1.90 -6.45
CA GLU A 442 13.22 -1.55 -7.43
C GLU A 442 13.75 -2.84 -8.08
N ARG A 443 14.47 -2.69 -9.19
CA ARG A 443 15.05 -3.85 -9.88
C ARG A 443 16.13 -4.49 -9.02
N PHE A 444 16.21 -5.81 -9.02
CA PHE A 444 17.22 -6.56 -8.27
C PHE A 444 18.65 -6.18 -8.69
N GLU A 445 18.84 -5.92 -9.99
CA GLU A 445 20.09 -5.40 -10.56
C GLU A 445 20.53 -4.08 -9.91
N GLU A 446 19.60 -3.18 -9.59
CA GLU A 446 19.94 -1.89 -8.97
C GLU A 446 20.55 -2.14 -7.58
N LEU A 447 19.94 -2.98 -6.74
CA LEU A 447 20.51 -3.34 -5.43
C LEU A 447 21.88 -3.98 -5.53
N LEU A 448 22.04 -4.93 -6.46
CA LEU A 448 23.32 -5.60 -6.70
C LEU A 448 24.38 -4.56 -7.04
N ALA A 449 24.10 -3.71 -8.02
CA ALA A 449 25.09 -2.76 -8.49
C ALA A 449 25.43 -1.70 -7.43
N TRP A 450 24.45 -1.20 -6.67
CA TRP A 450 24.71 -0.31 -5.54
C TRP A 450 25.52 -0.96 -4.43
N SER A 451 25.23 -2.21 -4.11
CA SER A 451 25.94 -2.92 -3.05
C SER A 451 27.36 -3.29 -3.48
N MET A 452 27.59 -3.59 -4.75
CA MET A 452 28.91 -3.95 -5.26
C MET A 452 29.80 -2.74 -5.55
N TRP A 453 29.21 -1.54 -5.63
CA TRP A 453 29.93 -0.30 -5.92
C TRP A 453 31.10 -0.03 -4.97
N GLN A 454 30.95 -0.40 -3.70
CA GLN A 454 31.99 -0.22 -2.68
C GLN A 454 33.30 -0.96 -3.03
N PHE A 455 33.27 -1.92 -3.96
CA PHE A 455 34.41 -2.72 -4.38
C PHE A 455 35.04 -2.30 -5.73
N GLY A 456 34.36 -1.44 -6.50
CA GLY A 456 34.81 -0.95 -7.81
C GLY A 456 33.63 -0.52 -8.71
N PRO A 457 33.91 0.17 -9.84
CA PRO A 457 32.88 0.54 -10.81
C PRO A 457 32.18 -0.70 -11.36
N VAL A 458 30.85 -0.72 -11.31
CA VAL A 458 30.03 -1.87 -11.72
C VAL A 458 29.68 -1.78 -13.20
N TRP A 459 29.96 -2.84 -13.95
CA TRP A 459 29.74 -2.94 -15.39
C TRP A 459 28.91 -4.17 -15.75
N THR A 460 28.08 -4.09 -16.80
CA THR A 460 27.29 -5.20 -17.33
C THR A 460 27.06 -5.05 -18.83
N VAL A 461 26.76 -6.14 -19.52
CA VAL A 461 26.41 -6.10 -20.95
C VAL A 461 24.94 -5.67 -21.11
N GLY A 462 24.71 -4.65 -21.94
CA GLY A 462 23.37 -4.14 -22.24
C GLY A 462 22.67 -4.92 -23.35
N ARG A 463 21.33 -4.96 -23.32
CA ARG A 463 20.53 -5.49 -24.44
C ARG A 463 20.61 -4.51 -25.64
N PRO A 464 20.96 -4.97 -26.85
CA PRO A 464 20.96 -4.12 -28.05
C PRO A 464 19.61 -3.41 -28.25
N GLY A 465 19.65 -2.12 -28.59
CA GLY A 465 18.45 -1.30 -28.86
C GLY A 465 17.71 -0.77 -27.62
N THR A 466 18.25 -0.91 -26.40
CA THR A 466 17.65 -0.31 -25.19
C THR A 466 18.39 0.97 -24.78
N ASN A 467 17.70 2.12 -24.80
CA ASN A 467 18.36 3.44 -24.76
C ASN A 467 18.64 4.06 -23.37
N LEU A 468 18.40 3.36 -22.27
CA LEU A 468 18.59 3.93 -20.93
C LEU A 468 19.13 2.89 -19.95
N ALA A 469 20.34 3.10 -19.46
CA ALA A 469 20.85 2.37 -18.30
C ALA A 469 20.04 2.80 -17.07
N PRO A 470 19.32 1.88 -16.39
CA PRO A 470 18.83 2.16 -15.05
C PRO A 470 20.02 2.45 -14.13
N LEU A 471 19.84 3.33 -13.15
CA LEU A 471 20.86 3.66 -12.17
C LEU A 471 21.35 2.40 -11.46
N GLY A 472 22.60 2.00 -11.70
CA GLY A 472 23.15 0.79 -11.07
C GLY A 472 24.49 0.39 -11.68
N ALA A 473 24.50 -0.11 -12.92
CA ALA A 473 25.71 -0.58 -13.61
C ALA A 473 25.90 0.16 -14.95
N ALA A 474 27.15 0.46 -15.30
CA ALA A 474 27.50 0.92 -16.63
C ALA A 474 27.10 -0.19 -17.63
N ARG A 475 26.45 0.19 -18.73
CA ARG A 475 26.11 -0.75 -19.80
C ARG A 475 26.95 -0.46 -21.03
N GLU A 476 27.63 -1.47 -21.52
CA GLU A 476 28.23 -1.43 -22.86
C GLU A 476 27.34 -2.21 -23.83
N TYR A 477 27.18 -1.63 -25.02
CA TYR A 477 26.40 -2.21 -26.09
C TYR A 477 27.38 -2.64 -27.18
N HIS A 478 27.52 -3.94 -27.36
CA HIS A 478 28.31 -4.52 -28.44
C HIS A 478 27.40 -4.89 -29.61
N ARG A 479 27.93 -4.82 -30.84
CA ARG A 479 27.30 -5.48 -32.00
C ARG A 479 27.45 -7.01 -31.84
N ASP A 480 26.48 -7.76 -32.36
CA ASP A 480 26.31 -9.21 -32.09
C ASP A 480 27.53 -10.08 -32.44
N ASP A 481 28.47 -9.59 -33.24
CA ASP A 481 29.62 -10.39 -33.68
C ASP A 481 30.81 -10.35 -32.68
N ASN A 482 30.85 -9.39 -31.74
CA ASN A 482 32.01 -9.15 -30.86
C ASN A 482 31.73 -9.26 -29.35
N TRP A 483 30.49 -9.52 -28.93
CA TRP A 483 30.13 -9.48 -27.50
C TRP A 483 30.82 -10.59 -26.68
N GLN A 484 31.07 -11.77 -27.25
CA GLN A 484 31.73 -12.87 -26.52
C GLN A 484 33.18 -12.54 -26.17
N LEU A 485 33.91 -11.89 -27.09
CA LEU A 485 35.27 -11.43 -26.85
C LEU A 485 35.32 -10.35 -25.77
N ALA A 486 34.35 -9.43 -25.77
CA ALA A 486 34.23 -8.41 -24.74
C ALA A 486 33.95 -9.03 -23.34
N VAL A 487 33.02 -9.98 -23.26
CA VAL A 487 32.72 -10.72 -22.02
C VAL A 487 33.95 -11.48 -21.52
N GLU A 488 34.70 -12.14 -22.40
CA GLU A 488 35.93 -12.86 -22.02
C GLU A 488 37.00 -11.90 -21.48
N SER A 489 37.19 -10.74 -22.15
CA SER A 489 38.11 -9.70 -21.70
C SER A 489 37.72 -9.20 -20.31
N GLU A 490 36.46 -8.85 -20.09
CA GLU A 490 35.97 -8.36 -18.80
C GLU A 490 36.08 -9.44 -17.70
N ILE A 491 35.82 -10.72 -17.98
CA ILE A 491 36.08 -11.82 -17.03
C ILE A 491 37.55 -11.84 -16.60
N ARG A 492 38.48 -11.58 -17.53
CA ARG A 492 39.91 -11.58 -17.22
C ARG A 492 40.29 -10.41 -16.30
N PHE A 493 39.84 -9.20 -16.61
CA PHE A 493 40.26 -7.98 -15.93
C PHE A 493 39.42 -7.59 -14.70
N ALA A 494 38.20 -8.09 -14.58
CA ALA A 494 37.33 -7.78 -13.45
C ALA A 494 37.94 -8.22 -12.12
N ARG A 495 37.75 -7.41 -11.08
CA ARG A 495 38.13 -7.74 -9.70
C ARG A 495 37.20 -8.78 -9.09
N ILE A 496 35.90 -8.63 -9.36
CA ILE A 496 34.84 -9.53 -8.92
C ILE A 496 33.93 -9.78 -10.11
N ILE A 497 33.54 -11.03 -10.31
CA ILE A 497 32.55 -11.41 -11.32
C ILE A 497 31.29 -11.88 -10.59
N VAL A 498 30.17 -11.21 -10.82
CA VAL A 498 28.88 -11.55 -10.19
C VAL A 498 27.96 -12.17 -11.22
N PHE A 499 27.62 -13.43 -11.02
CA PHE A 499 26.64 -14.15 -11.83
C PHE A 499 25.28 -14.11 -11.14
N VAL A 500 24.28 -13.45 -11.74
CA VAL A 500 22.88 -13.67 -11.36
C VAL A 500 22.44 -14.99 -11.98
N VAL A 501 22.30 -16.02 -11.14
CA VAL A 501 22.08 -17.40 -11.60
C VAL A 501 20.75 -17.49 -12.34
N GLY A 502 20.82 -17.73 -13.64
CA GLY A 502 19.68 -17.89 -14.54
C GLY A 502 19.49 -19.34 -15.01
N ARG A 503 18.71 -19.49 -16.08
CA ARG A 503 18.55 -20.76 -16.81
C ARG A 503 18.93 -20.61 -18.30
N SER A 504 19.64 -19.54 -18.66
CA SER A 504 19.97 -19.27 -20.04
C SER A 504 21.10 -20.19 -20.52
N PRO A 505 21.11 -20.61 -21.80
CA PRO A 505 22.29 -21.25 -22.40
C PRO A 505 23.55 -20.36 -22.32
N ALA A 506 23.36 -19.04 -22.35
CA ALA A 506 24.44 -18.07 -22.15
C ALA A 506 25.15 -18.28 -20.81
N LEU A 507 24.42 -18.55 -19.70
CA LEU A 507 25.04 -18.80 -18.40
C LEU A 507 26.03 -19.97 -18.45
N MET A 508 25.68 -21.06 -19.13
CA MET A 508 26.58 -22.22 -19.29
C MET A 508 27.89 -21.80 -19.96
N TRP A 509 27.80 -21.03 -21.05
CA TRP A 509 28.97 -20.53 -21.76
C TRP A 509 29.78 -19.53 -20.93
N GLU A 510 29.11 -18.61 -20.22
CA GLU A 510 29.77 -17.59 -19.40
C GLU A 510 30.54 -18.22 -18.23
N VAL A 511 29.96 -19.22 -17.55
CA VAL A 511 30.62 -19.97 -16.47
C VAL A 511 31.77 -20.83 -17.03
N ALA A 512 31.58 -21.48 -18.17
CA ALA A 512 32.67 -22.20 -18.85
C ALA A 512 33.81 -21.26 -19.25
N THR A 513 33.50 -20.03 -19.66
CA THR A 513 34.49 -19.00 -19.98
C THR A 513 35.23 -18.56 -18.71
N ALA A 514 34.54 -18.34 -17.59
CA ALA A 514 35.19 -18.05 -16.31
C ALA A 514 36.14 -19.17 -15.87
N ARG A 515 35.78 -20.44 -16.10
CA ARG A 515 36.66 -21.60 -15.87
C ARG A 515 37.90 -21.57 -16.76
N ARG A 516 37.72 -21.39 -18.07
CA ARG A 516 38.80 -21.28 -19.06
C ARG A 516 39.77 -20.16 -18.72
N CYS A 517 39.26 -19.01 -18.28
CA CYS A 517 40.04 -17.86 -17.85
C CYS A 517 40.62 -17.98 -16.42
N ARG A 518 40.43 -19.12 -15.73
CA ARG A 518 40.88 -19.36 -14.35
C ARG A 518 40.39 -18.31 -13.34
N ALA A 519 39.15 -17.85 -13.54
CA ALA A 519 38.56 -16.72 -12.83
C ALA A 519 37.55 -17.15 -11.75
N LEU A 520 37.39 -18.45 -11.46
CA LEU A 520 36.37 -18.94 -10.52
C LEU A 520 36.56 -18.44 -9.08
N SER A 521 37.81 -18.18 -8.66
CA SER A 521 38.15 -17.69 -7.32
C SER A 521 37.56 -16.32 -6.99
N LYS A 522 37.27 -15.51 -8.01
CA LYS A 522 36.66 -14.17 -7.93
C LYS A 522 35.18 -14.15 -8.35
N CYS A 523 34.56 -15.31 -8.52
CA CYS A 523 33.16 -15.44 -8.91
C CYS A 523 32.22 -15.50 -7.71
N LEU A 524 31.19 -14.66 -7.71
CA LEU A 524 30.04 -14.71 -6.83
C LEU A 524 28.79 -15.13 -7.62
N PHE A 525 28.20 -16.26 -7.29
CA PHE A 525 26.93 -16.71 -7.86
C PHE A 525 25.78 -16.30 -6.94
N VAL A 526 24.83 -15.53 -7.45
CA VAL A 526 23.74 -14.92 -6.69
C VAL A 526 22.41 -15.52 -7.12
N PHE A 527 21.65 -16.02 -6.16
CA PHE A 527 20.34 -16.58 -6.40
C PHE A 527 19.26 -15.50 -6.20
N PRO A 528 18.52 -15.08 -7.23
CA PRO A 528 17.53 -14.02 -7.10
C PRO A 528 16.30 -14.44 -6.26
N PRO A 529 15.48 -13.49 -5.77
CA PRO A 529 14.36 -13.73 -4.86
C PRO A 529 13.14 -14.40 -5.53
N LEU A 530 13.32 -15.64 -6.01
CA LEU A 530 12.32 -16.39 -6.77
C LEU A 530 11.62 -17.49 -5.96
N SER A 531 10.66 -18.19 -6.54
CA SER A 531 10.07 -19.37 -5.87
C SER A 531 11.13 -20.46 -5.65
N GLY A 532 10.97 -21.30 -4.62
CA GLY A 532 11.93 -22.38 -4.34
C GLY A 532 12.08 -23.37 -5.49
N THR A 533 11.01 -23.64 -6.25
CA THR A 533 11.05 -24.50 -7.45
C THR A 533 11.90 -23.89 -8.56
N GLU A 534 11.77 -22.58 -8.80
CA GLU A 534 12.56 -21.86 -9.80
C GLU A 534 14.04 -21.74 -9.39
N LEU A 535 14.31 -21.54 -8.10
CA LEU A 535 15.66 -21.59 -7.55
C LEU A 535 16.33 -22.95 -7.75
N HIS A 536 15.61 -24.03 -7.46
CA HIS A 536 16.14 -25.38 -7.64
C HIS A 536 16.50 -25.65 -9.11
N ALA A 537 15.64 -25.26 -10.06
CA ALA A 537 15.95 -25.38 -11.48
C ALA A 537 17.20 -24.58 -11.90
N ARG A 538 17.38 -23.37 -11.36
CA ARG A 538 18.57 -22.52 -11.59
C ARG A 538 19.85 -23.13 -11.01
N LEU A 539 19.74 -23.73 -9.83
CA LEU A 539 20.82 -24.44 -9.16
C LEU A 539 21.27 -25.66 -9.96
N VAL A 540 20.34 -26.44 -10.53
CA VAL A 540 20.69 -27.58 -11.40
C VAL A 540 21.48 -27.13 -12.63
N VAL A 541 21.07 -26.03 -13.27
CA VAL A 541 21.81 -25.45 -14.40
C VAL A 541 23.21 -24.98 -13.98
N LEU A 542 23.33 -24.30 -12.84
CA LEU A 542 24.62 -23.85 -12.32
C LEU A 542 25.55 -25.03 -11.97
N ALA A 543 25.02 -26.07 -11.33
CA ALA A 543 25.77 -27.26 -10.98
C ALA A 543 26.34 -27.93 -12.23
N ALA A 544 25.54 -28.07 -13.29
CA ALA A 544 26.02 -28.57 -14.58
C ALA A 544 27.09 -27.67 -15.21
N ALA A 545 26.93 -26.34 -15.16
CA ALA A 545 27.92 -25.39 -15.68
C ALA A 545 29.27 -25.47 -14.95
N LEU A 546 29.23 -25.72 -13.63
CA LEU A 546 30.40 -25.90 -12.78
C LEU A 546 30.97 -27.32 -12.81
N ASP A 547 30.33 -28.26 -13.52
CA ASP A 547 30.68 -29.69 -13.56
C ASP A 547 30.60 -30.35 -12.17
N MET A 548 29.51 -30.08 -11.45
CA MET A 548 29.26 -30.53 -10.07
C MET A 548 27.94 -31.29 -9.94
N SER A 549 27.85 -32.20 -8.96
CA SER A 549 26.54 -32.77 -8.60
C SER A 549 25.61 -31.71 -7.96
N PRO A 550 24.32 -31.63 -8.35
CA PRO A 550 23.33 -30.79 -7.67
C PRO A 550 23.19 -31.08 -6.17
N ASP A 551 23.56 -32.29 -5.73
CA ASP A 551 23.38 -32.76 -4.35
C ASP A 551 24.19 -31.95 -3.33
N TYR A 552 25.28 -31.31 -3.78
CA TYR A 552 26.11 -30.43 -2.94
C TYR A 552 25.44 -29.09 -2.61
N PHE A 553 24.35 -28.75 -3.31
CA PHE A 553 23.63 -27.49 -3.11
C PHE A 553 22.27 -27.66 -2.42
N THR A 554 21.80 -28.90 -2.22
CA THR A 554 20.43 -29.23 -1.73
C THR A 554 20.17 -29.00 -0.25
N HIS A 555 21.16 -28.57 0.53
CA HIS A 555 21.09 -28.60 2.00
C HIS A 555 20.47 -27.38 2.74
N PRO A 556 20.39 -26.13 2.21
CA PRO A 556 19.94 -25.00 3.03
C PRO A 556 18.45 -25.00 3.40
N ALA A 557 17.59 -25.51 2.49
CA ALA A 557 16.14 -25.46 2.69
C ALA A 557 15.67 -26.41 3.80
N ALA A 558 16.39 -27.52 4.02
CA ALA A 558 16.12 -28.48 5.09
C ALA A 558 16.40 -27.88 6.49
N THR A 559 17.36 -26.96 6.60
CA THR A 559 17.74 -26.30 7.86
C THR A 559 16.96 -25.01 8.14
N GLY A 560 15.87 -24.74 7.41
CA GLY A 560 15.06 -23.53 7.60
C GLY A 560 15.78 -22.23 7.19
N ARG A 561 16.81 -22.34 6.33
CA ARG A 561 17.57 -21.22 5.76
C ARG A 561 17.34 -21.12 4.25
N TYR A 562 17.49 -19.92 3.72
CA TYR A 562 17.33 -19.63 2.30
C TYR A 562 18.69 -19.37 1.67
N LEU A 563 18.97 -20.00 0.53
CA LEU A 563 20.17 -19.76 -0.26
C LEU A 563 20.10 -18.37 -0.91
N LEU A 564 21.12 -17.54 -0.65
CA LEU A 564 21.26 -16.19 -1.18
C LEU A 564 22.30 -16.13 -2.30
N GLY A 565 23.42 -16.84 -2.10
CA GLY A 565 24.52 -16.90 -3.04
C GLY A 565 25.51 -18.00 -2.70
N MET A 566 26.55 -18.13 -3.51
CA MET A 566 27.69 -19.01 -3.27
C MET A 566 28.93 -18.43 -3.96
N TYR A 567 30.09 -18.79 -3.44
CA TYR A 567 31.37 -18.58 -4.11
C TYR A 567 32.19 -19.87 -4.00
N ILE A 568 33.29 -19.97 -4.75
CA ILE A 568 34.18 -21.12 -4.67
C ILE A 568 35.33 -20.82 -3.71
N GLY A 569 35.51 -21.69 -2.72
CA GLY A 569 36.58 -21.66 -1.74
C GLY A 569 37.97 -21.82 -2.37
N ASP A 570 39.02 -21.56 -1.59
CA ASP A 570 40.40 -21.70 -2.08
C ASP A 570 40.77 -23.18 -2.26
N ASP A 571 40.04 -24.07 -1.58
CA ASP A 571 40.05 -25.52 -1.73
C ASP A 571 39.24 -26.02 -2.95
N GLY A 572 38.67 -25.11 -3.74
CA GLY A 572 37.83 -25.45 -4.88
C GLY A 572 36.43 -25.95 -4.49
N ARG A 573 36.02 -25.85 -3.22
CA ARG A 573 34.69 -26.31 -2.77
C ARG A 573 33.68 -25.15 -2.73
N PRO A 574 32.38 -25.39 -2.99
CA PRO A 574 31.38 -24.35 -2.90
C PRO A 574 31.17 -23.92 -1.44
N VAL A 575 31.23 -22.62 -1.18
CA VAL A 575 30.82 -22.03 0.11
C VAL A 575 29.42 -21.43 -0.09
N LEU A 576 28.44 -21.96 0.64
CA LEU A 576 27.04 -21.54 0.53
C LEU A 576 26.75 -20.37 1.47
N LEU A 577 26.23 -19.27 0.93
CA LEU A 577 25.83 -18.09 1.68
C LEU A 577 24.31 -18.11 1.88
N THR A 578 23.87 -18.23 3.14
CA THR A 578 22.46 -18.43 3.49
C THR A 578 21.94 -17.33 4.42
N GLY A 579 20.61 -17.22 4.53
CA GLY A 579 19.97 -16.29 5.47
C GLY A 579 18.58 -16.72 5.89
N ASP A 580 18.01 -16.01 6.87
CA ASP A 580 16.68 -16.24 7.44
C ASP A 580 15.52 -15.72 6.58
N GLY A 581 15.82 -15.17 5.41
CA GLY A 581 14.88 -14.66 4.41
C GLY A 581 15.63 -14.03 3.24
N ARG A 582 14.93 -13.73 2.15
CA ARG A 582 15.51 -13.17 0.91
C ARG A 582 15.04 -11.74 0.68
N ASP A 583 15.16 -10.91 1.72
CA ASP A 583 14.87 -9.49 1.66
C ASP A 583 16.10 -8.67 1.25
N ASP A 584 15.90 -7.37 1.02
CA ASP A 584 16.94 -6.41 0.65
C ASP A 584 18.12 -6.40 1.64
N SER A 585 17.84 -6.54 2.94
CA SER A 585 18.87 -6.63 3.98
C SER A 585 19.73 -7.88 3.87
N ALA A 586 19.13 -9.02 3.53
CA ALA A 586 19.86 -10.26 3.32
C ALA A 586 20.80 -10.16 2.10
N TYR A 587 20.33 -9.62 0.98
CA TYR A 587 21.17 -9.42 -0.21
C TYR A 587 22.25 -8.36 -0.01
N GLN A 588 21.96 -7.25 0.66
CA GLN A 588 23.01 -6.28 1.00
C GLN A 588 24.11 -6.92 1.85
N THR A 589 23.73 -7.73 2.83
CA THR A 589 24.68 -8.48 3.67
C THR A 589 25.48 -9.48 2.84
N LEU A 590 24.82 -10.19 1.91
CA LEU A 590 25.47 -11.09 0.95
C LEU A 590 26.57 -10.37 0.18
N PHE A 591 26.25 -9.24 -0.45
CA PHE A 591 27.20 -8.49 -1.28
C PHE A 591 28.35 -7.91 -0.46
N SER A 592 28.07 -7.33 0.71
CA SER A 592 29.12 -6.82 1.60
C SER A 592 30.04 -7.93 2.13
N ALA A 593 29.47 -9.06 2.58
CA ALA A 593 30.27 -10.16 3.14
C ALA A 593 31.09 -10.86 2.04
N ALA A 594 30.45 -11.26 0.95
CA ALA A 594 31.12 -11.93 -0.16
C ALA A 594 32.13 -11.02 -0.86
N GLY A 595 31.77 -9.75 -1.10
CA GLY A 595 32.66 -8.80 -1.74
C GLY A 595 33.94 -8.56 -0.93
N ASN A 596 33.85 -8.40 0.40
CA ASN A 596 35.04 -8.29 1.25
C ASN A 596 35.95 -9.52 1.15
N ILE A 597 35.37 -10.72 1.13
CA ILE A 597 36.13 -11.98 0.99
C ILE A 597 36.80 -12.05 -0.38
N LEU A 598 36.05 -11.80 -1.45
CA LEU A 598 36.55 -11.93 -2.83
C LEU A 598 37.58 -10.85 -3.19
N VAL A 599 37.46 -9.65 -2.62
CA VAL A 599 38.45 -8.57 -2.80
C VAL A 599 39.81 -8.92 -2.20
N GLN A 600 39.83 -9.64 -1.08
CA GLN A 600 41.06 -10.03 -0.39
C GLN A 600 41.75 -11.24 -1.03
N ARG A 601 41.07 -11.91 -1.95
CA ARG A 601 41.59 -13.08 -2.67
C ARG A 601 42.33 -12.63 -3.92
N ASP A 602 43.55 -12.16 -3.75
CA ASP A 602 44.42 -11.84 -4.87
C ASP A 602 44.72 -13.10 -5.70
N SER A 603 44.27 -13.09 -6.96
CA SER A 603 44.80 -13.91 -8.08
C SER A 603 44.98 -15.42 -7.87
N LEU A 604 44.14 -16.09 -7.06
CA LEU A 604 44.12 -17.56 -7.07
C LEU A 604 43.61 -18.05 -8.44
N HIS A 605 44.46 -18.73 -9.21
CA HIS A 605 44.13 -19.28 -10.52
C HIS A 605 43.31 -20.57 -10.40
N LEU A 606 42.05 -20.44 -10.01
CA LEU A 606 41.14 -21.59 -9.92
C LEU A 606 40.45 -21.83 -11.27
N SER A 607 40.78 -22.96 -11.91
CA SER A 607 40.21 -23.39 -13.19
C SER A 607 39.07 -24.40 -13.06
N ALA A 608 38.99 -25.10 -11.93
CA ALA A 608 38.03 -26.16 -11.67
C ALA A 608 37.65 -26.25 -10.19
N VAL A 609 36.50 -26.85 -9.94
CA VAL A 609 36.01 -27.25 -8.61
C VAL A 609 36.79 -28.50 -8.15
N ALA A 610 36.83 -28.74 -6.83
CA ALA A 610 37.45 -29.93 -6.23
C ALA A 610 37.01 -31.23 -6.92
N THR A 611 37.96 -32.13 -7.20
CA THR A 611 37.78 -33.30 -8.08
C THR A 611 36.74 -34.29 -7.54
N ASP A 612 36.61 -34.39 -6.22
CA ASP A 612 35.62 -35.22 -5.50
C ASP A 612 34.18 -34.70 -5.61
N LEU A 613 34.01 -33.45 -6.07
CA LEU A 613 32.69 -32.83 -6.29
C LEU A 613 32.19 -32.97 -7.73
N ARG A 614 33.04 -33.48 -8.64
CA ARG A 614 32.69 -33.60 -10.05
C ARG A 614 31.58 -34.61 -10.24
N ALA A 615 30.62 -34.24 -11.09
CA ALA A 615 29.58 -35.19 -11.45
C ALA A 615 30.24 -36.35 -12.25
N PRO A 616 29.91 -37.62 -11.95
CA PRO A 616 30.45 -38.75 -12.70
C PRO A 616 30.04 -38.74 -14.18
N ARG A 617 28.97 -38.00 -14.53
CA ARG A 617 28.55 -37.70 -15.91
C ARG A 617 28.03 -36.27 -16.03
N PRO A 618 28.15 -35.62 -17.21
CA PRO A 618 27.55 -34.32 -17.45
C PRO A 618 26.03 -34.40 -17.26
N ALA A 619 25.46 -33.58 -16.39
CA ALA A 619 24.02 -33.53 -16.21
C ALA A 619 23.35 -32.95 -17.46
N ASP A 620 22.40 -33.68 -18.05
CA ASP A 620 21.56 -33.13 -19.12
C ASP A 620 20.61 -32.09 -18.52
N VAL A 621 20.90 -30.81 -18.81
CA VAL A 621 20.12 -29.66 -18.34
C VAL A 621 19.23 -29.06 -19.42
N SER A 622 19.10 -29.71 -20.59
CA SER A 622 18.36 -29.19 -21.75
C SER A 622 16.91 -28.82 -21.42
N ALA A 623 16.24 -29.60 -20.56
CA ALA A 623 14.88 -29.36 -20.11
C ALA A 623 14.73 -28.16 -19.16
N GLN A 624 15.79 -27.81 -18.44
CA GLN A 624 15.82 -26.69 -17.51
C GLN A 624 16.24 -25.39 -18.20
N LEU A 625 16.95 -25.49 -19.33
CA LEU A 625 17.40 -24.33 -20.10
C LEU A 625 16.21 -23.56 -20.70
N VAL A 626 16.28 -22.24 -20.56
CA VAL A 626 15.31 -21.30 -21.09
C VAL A 626 16.02 -20.35 -22.04
N ARG A 627 15.67 -20.43 -23.34
CA ARG A 627 16.13 -19.46 -24.33
C ARG A 627 15.48 -18.10 -24.07
N TYR A 628 16.22 -17.05 -24.41
CA TYR A 628 15.70 -15.68 -24.37
C TYR A 628 14.45 -15.57 -25.26
N ASP A 629 13.42 -14.92 -24.73
CA ASP A 629 12.18 -14.65 -25.44
C ASP A 629 11.75 -13.23 -25.05
N PRO A 630 11.74 -12.27 -25.99
CA PRO A 630 11.39 -10.87 -25.71
C PRO A 630 9.90 -10.67 -25.41
N GLN A 631 9.03 -11.60 -25.82
CA GLN A 631 7.59 -11.55 -25.56
C GLN A 631 7.21 -12.21 -24.24
N ARG A 632 8.07 -13.09 -23.71
CA ARG A 632 7.85 -13.73 -22.42
C ARG A 632 7.79 -12.68 -21.31
N LEU A 633 6.60 -12.49 -20.75
CA LEU A 633 6.42 -11.63 -19.59
C LEU A 633 7.31 -12.17 -18.45
N PRO A 634 8.16 -11.32 -17.86
CA PRO A 634 8.99 -11.71 -16.74
C PRO A 634 8.08 -12.15 -15.58
N PRO A 635 8.54 -13.05 -14.70
CA PRO A 635 7.80 -13.37 -13.49
C PRO A 635 7.63 -12.06 -12.70
N GLY A 636 6.42 -11.50 -12.73
CA GLY A 636 6.11 -10.28 -12.01
C GLY A 636 6.35 -10.48 -10.50
N PRO A 637 6.57 -9.39 -9.75
CA PRO A 637 6.67 -9.51 -8.29
C PRO A 637 5.44 -10.27 -7.78
N PRO A 638 5.61 -11.16 -6.80
CA PRO A 638 4.51 -11.98 -6.32
C PRO A 638 3.37 -11.07 -5.88
N ASP A 639 2.21 -11.22 -6.52
CA ASP A 639 1.05 -10.40 -6.16
C ASP A 639 0.60 -10.74 -4.74
N ALA A 640 -0.06 -9.79 -4.08
CA ALA A 640 -0.56 -9.96 -2.72
C ALA A 640 -1.39 -11.24 -2.56
N LYS A 641 -2.11 -11.65 -3.61
CA LYS A 641 -2.86 -12.93 -3.65
C LYS A 641 -1.95 -14.17 -3.60
N ALA A 642 -0.84 -14.16 -4.33
CA ALA A 642 0.11 -15.27 -4.36
C ALA A 642 0.81 -15.42 -3.00
N ASN A 643 1.18 -14.30 -2.39
CA ASN A 643 1.78 -14.27 -1.06
C ASN A 643 0.78 -14.60 0.05
N LEU A 644 -0.49 -14.19 -0.06
CA LEU A 644 -1.53 -14.61 0.88
C LEU A 644 -1.73 -16.13 0.83
N ARG A 645 -1.74 -16.73 -0.37
CA ARG A 645 -1.76 -18.20 -0.51
C ARG A 645 -0.53 -18.84 0.15
N TYR A 646 0.65 -18.27 -0.07
CA TYR A 646 1.87 -18.73 0.61
C TYR A 646 1.72 -18.68 2.14
N ILE A 647 1.19 -17.59 2.70
CA ILE A 647 0.93 -17.46 4.14
C ILE A 647 -0.05 -18.53 4.63
N LEU A 648 -1.17 -18.69 3.94
CA LEU A 648 -2.21 -19.68 4.30
C LEU A 648 -1.68 -21.11 4.22
N ASP A 649 -0.93 -21.44 3.16
CA ASP A 649 -0.29 -22.75 3.01
C ASP A 649 0.74 -22.98 4.14
N SER A 650 1.62 -22.00 4.42
CA SER A 650 2.59 -22.09 5.52
C SER A 650 1.93 -22.24 6.90
N LEU A 651 0.83 -21.54 7.16
CA LEU A 651 0.09 -21.64 8.43
C LEU A 651 -0.64 -22.99 8.54
N TYR A 652 -1.32 -23.41 7.48
CA TYR A 652 -1.99 -24.72 7.42
C TYR A 652 -1.03 -25.85 7.76
N TRP A 653 0.17 -25.84 7.15
CA TRP A 653 1.18 -26.85 7.42
C TRP A 653 1.79 -26.75 8.82
N ARG A 654 2.00 -25.55 9.35
CA ARG A 654 2.47 -25.36 10.74
C ARG A 654 1.48 -25.88 11.78
N LEU A 655 0.18 -25.70 11.52
CA LEU A 655 -0.86 -26.21 12.40
C LEU A 655 -0.89 -27.74 12.35
N ARG A 656 -0.77 -28.32 11.14
CA ARG A 656 -0.70 -29.77 10.95
C ARG A 656 0.60 -30.41 11.46
N SER A 657 1.71 -29.70 11.44
CA SER A 657 2.97 -30.19 12.00
C SER A 657 2.96 -30.23 13.54
N ARG A 658 2.16 -29.37 14.18
CA ARG A 658 1.99 -29.36 15.65
C ARG A 658 1.11 -30.50 16.17
N THR A 659 0.25 -31.08 15.33
CA THR A 659 -0.63 -32.19 15.70
C THR A 659 0.07 -33.55 15.70
N GLY A 660 1.41 -33.59 15.66
CA GLY A 660 2.19 -34.83 15.82
C GLY A 660 2.37 -35.69 14.56
N GLU A 661 1.92 -35.23 13.38
CA GLU A 661 2.13 -35.97 12.12
C GLU A 661 3.55 -35.79 11.51
N THR A 662 4.52 -35.22 12.24
CA THR A 662 5.87 -34.94 11.71
C THR A 662 6.88 -36.05 11.96
N GLY A 663 7.00 -36.98 11.02
CA GLY A 663 8.32 -37.45 10.61
C GLY A 663 8.70 -36.70 9.32
N GLY A 664 9.57 -35.69 9.35
CA GLY A 664 9.87 -34.91 8.15
C GLY A 664 10.87 -35.61 7.23
N ALA A 665 11.98 -36.07 7.80
CA ALA A 665 13.03 -36.78 7.09
C ALA A 665 12.81 -38.30 7.13
N GLU A 666 12.46 -38.84 8.31
CA GLU A 666 12.16 -40.27 8.49
C GLU A 666 10.97 -40.72 7.64
N THR A 667 9.93 -39.90 7.46
CA THR A 667 8.77 -40.29 6.64
C THR A 667 9.05 -40.17 5.15
N VAL A 668 9.95 -39.28 4.70
CA VAL A 668 10.39 -39.25 3.29
C VAL A 668 11.28 -40.44 2.99
N VAL A 669 12.19 -40.80 3.90
CA VAL A 669 13.02 -42.00 3.81
C VAL A 669 12.16 -43.28 3.91
N ALA A 670 11.18 -43.33 4.81
CA ALA A 670 10.24 -44.43 4.96
C ALA A 670 9.26 -44.51 3.78
N ALA A 671 8.79 -43.39 3.24
CA ALA A 671 7.98 -43.36 2.03
C ALA A 671 8.81 -43.82 0.81
N ARG A 672 10.08 -43.43 0.72
CA ARG A 672 11.01 -43.94 -0.31
C ARG A 672 11.18 -45.45 -0.18
N ALA A 673 11.42 -45.95 1.02
CA ALA A 673 11.53 -47.40 1.29
C ALA A 673 10.21 -48.15 1.02
N ALA A 674 9.06 -47.55 1.31
CA ALA A 674 7.74 -48.14 1.06
C ALA A 674 7.43 -48.20 -0.45
N ILE A 675 7.67 -47.11 -1.18
CA ILE A 675 7.51 -47.07 -2.64
C ILE A 675 8.43 -48.10 -3.29
N TYR A 676 9.66 -48.22 -2.81
CA TYR A 676 10.62 -49.22 -3.29
C TYR A 676 10.10 -50.65 -3.11
N ARG A 677 9.61 -50.94 -1.89
CA ARG A 677 8.99 -52.23 -1.57
C ARG A 677 7.78 -52.51 -2.46
N TYR A 678 6.97 -51.49 -2.77
CA TYR A 678 5.85 -51.63 -3.69
C TYR A 678 6.29 -51.87 -5.13
N ILE A 679 7.37 -51.24 -5.60
CA ILE A 679 7.91 -51.49 -6.95
C ILE A 679 8.43 -52.93 -7.07
N GLN A 680 9.21 -53.41 -6.10
CA GLN A 680 9.72 -54.79 -6.08
C GLN A 680 8.59 -55.83 -6.02
N GLN A 681 7.47 -55.49 -5.38
CA GLN A 681 6.28 -56.34 -5.29
C GLN A 681 5.31 -56.18 -6.48
N ASP A 682 5.66 -55.39 -7.50
CA ASP A 682 4.78 -55.03 -8.62
C ASP A 682 3.43 -54.38 -8.20
N ARG A 683 3.41 -53.71 -7.04
CA ARG A 683 2.24 -53.06 -6.42
C ARG A 683 2.08 -51.59 -6.81
N TYR A 684 2.19 -51.28 -8.09
CA TYR A 684 2.06 -49.90 -8.62
C TYR A 684 0.73 -49.21 -8.26
N GLY A 685 -0.36 -49.98 -8.13
CA GLY A 685 -1.64 -49.44 -7.67
C GLY A 685 -1.58 -48.82 -6.27
N ALA A 686 -0.84 -49.44 -5.35
CA ALA A 686 -0.64 -48.89 -4.00
C ALA A 686 0.16 -47.58 -4.04
N ILE A 687 1.13 -47.47 -4.95
CA ILE A 687 1.91 -46.24 -5.16
C ILE A 687 0.98 -45.12 -5.69
N TYR A 688 0.14 -45.44 -6.67
CA TYR A 688 -0.83 -44.50 -7.21
C TYR A 688 -1.83 -44.02 -6.13
N ASP A 689 -2.37 -44.94 -5.34
CA ASP A 689 -3.44 -44.64 -4.39
C ASP A 689 -2.93 -43.91 -3.15
N TRP A 690 -1.76 -44.29 -2.64
CA TRP A 690 -1.24 -43.83 -1.34
C TRP A 690 -0.18 -42.74 -1.47
N HIS A 691 0.61 -42.75 -2.55
CA HIS A 691 1.76 -41.84 -2.69
C HIS A 691 1.55 -40.75 -3.75
N LEU A 692 0.59 -40.93 -4.68
CA LEU A 692 0.27 -39.92 -5.68
C LEU A 692 -0.68 -38.84 -5.14
N ALA A 693 -0.34 -37.57 -5.38
CA ALA A 693 -1.15 -36.44 -4.97
C ALA A 693 -2.59 -36.52 -5.53
N PRO A 694 -3.65 -36.20 -4.74
CA PRO A 694 -5.03 -36.23 -5.21
C PRO A 694 -5.30 -35.43 -6.50
N ARG A 695 -4.55 -34.34 -6.74
CA ARG A 695 -4.63 -33.57 -8.00
C ARG A 695 -4.03 -34.30 -9.18
N SER A 696 -2.96 -35.07 -8.98
CA SER A 696 -2.33 -35.89 -10.03
C SER A 696 -3.18 -37.11 -10.36
N ARG A 697 -3.83 -37.72 -9.35
CA ARG A 697 -4.81 -38.80 -9.57
C ARG A 697 -5.99 -38.38 -10.44
N LYS A 698 -6.42 -37.11 -10.35
CA LYS A 698 -7.47 -36.56 -11.23
C LYS A 698 -7.01 -36.31 -12.66
N ALA A 699 -5.70 -36.24 -12.91
CA ALA A 699 -5.14 -35.83 -14.19
C ALA A 699 -4.69 -37.01 -15.05
N VAL A 700 -4.39 -38.16 -14.44
CA VAL A 700 -3.94 -39.38 -15.15
C VAL A 700 -4.76 -40.57 -14.66
N PRO A 701 -5.44 -41.32 -15.56
CA PRO A 701 -6.16 -42.53 -15.19
C PRO A 701 -5.26 -43.54 -14.49
N ARG A 702 -5.76 -44.17 -13.42
CA ARG A 702 -5.01 -45.11 -12.57
C ARG A 702 -4.32 -46.22 -13.36
N TRP A 703 -5.05 -46.85 -14.30
CA TRP A 703 -4.53 -47.95 -15.11
C TRP A 703 -3.35 -47.49 -15.99
N SER A 704 -3.49 -46.35 -16.67
CA SER A 704 -2.48 -45.79 -17.57
C SER A 704 -1.20 -45.44 -16.82
N TRP A 705 -1.33 -44.86 -15.62
CA TRP A 705 -0.17 -44.58 -14.78
C TRP A 705 0.55 -45.87 -14.34
N ILE A 706 -0.21 -46.89 -13.93
CA ILE A 706 0.35 -48.18 -13.49
C ILE A 706 1.12 -48.84 -14.63
N GLU A 707 0.53 -48.90 -15.82
CA GLU A 707 1.11 -49.56 -16.99
C GLU A 707 2.40 -48.87 -17.47
N GLN A 708 2.38 -47.53 -17.57
CA GLN A 708 3.56 -46.74 -17.92
C GLN A 708 4.71 -46.94 -16.92
N ASN A 709 4.42 -46.96 -15.61
CA ASN A 709 5.47 -47.12 -14.59
C ASN A 709 5.97 -48.56 -14.50
N ARG A 710 5.09 -49.55 -14.69
CA ARG A 710 5.48 -50.97 -14.77
C ARG A 710 6.38 -51.20 -15.98
N ALA A 711 6.03 -50.66 -17.15
CA ALA A 711 6.83 -50.76 -18.37
C ALA A 711 8.19 -50.02 -18.23
N HIS A 712 8.22 -48.84 -17.60
CA HIS A 712 9.46 -48.08 -17.38
C HIS A 712 10.46 -48.80 -16.47
N ASN A 713 9.96 -49.59 -15.52
CA ASN A 713 10.76 -50.29 -14.52
C ASN A 713 11.03 -51.76 -14.86
N ALA A 714 10.44 -52.29 -15.94
CA ALA A 714 10.69 -53.66 -16.39
C ALA A 714 12.16 -53.82 -16.80
N GLY A 715 12.86 -54.79 -16.21
CA GLY A 715 14.26 -55.10 -16.52
C GLY A 715 15.31 -54.22 -15.85
N ARG A 716 14.93 -53.33 -14.92
CA ARG A 716 15.89 -52.60 -14.08
C ARG A 716 16.23 -53.39 -12.82
N ASP A 717 17.51 -53.45 -12.46
CA ASP A 717 17.94 -54.04 -11.20
C ASP A 717 17.64 -53.08 -10.04
N PHE A 718 16.84 -53.53 -9.09
CA PHE A 718 16.47 -52.81 -7.87
C PHE A 718 17.15 -53.49 -6.68
N SER A 719 18.48 -53.61 -6.73
CA SER A 719 19.29 -54.13 -5.62
C SER A 719 19.69 -53.04 -4.59
N GLY A 720 19.46 -51.75 -4.89
CA GLY A 720 19.69 -50.63 -3.96
C GLY A 720 18.68 -49.47 -4.06
N PRO A 721 18.48 -48.66 -3.00
CA PRO A 721 17.45 -47.60 -2.93
C PRO A 721 17.62 -46.44 -3.92
N GLU A 722 18.57 -46.52 -4.83
CA GLU A 722 19.09 -45.47 -5.69
C GLU A 722 18.49 -45.43 -7.10
N HIS A 723 17.42 -46.16 -7.42
CA HIS A 723 16.95 -46.30 -8.82
C HIS A 723 15.44 -46.04 -9.06
N VAL A 724 14.75 -45.27 -8.22
CA VAL A 724 13.29 -45.05 -8.35
C VAL A 724 12.95 -43.62 -8.80
N ILE A 725 12.11 -43.51 -9.83
CA ILE A 725 11.40 -42.27 -10.19
C ILE A 725 10.03 -42.27 -9.52
N ALA A 726 9.83 -41.48 -8.47
CA ALA A 726 8.52 -41.35 -7.83
C ALA A 726 8.25 -39.91 -7.41
N THR A 727 7.04 -39.43 -7.66
CA THR A 727 6.59 -38.11 -7.18
C THR A 727 5.93 -38.27 -5.82
N VAL A 728 6.66 -37.98 -4.74
CA VAL A 728 6.12 -38.05 -3.38
C VAL A 728 5.64 -36.67 -2.97
N ARG A 729 4.39 -36.58 -2.52
CA ARG A 729 3.85 -35.33 -1.98
C ARG A 729 4.12 -35.26 -0.48
N HIS A 730 4.99 -34.34 -0.07
CA HIS A 730 5.16 -33.97 1.32
C HIS A 730 5.03 -32.45 1.47
N GLY A 731 3.93 -31.99 2.09
CA GLY A 731 3.67 -30.55 2.23
C GLY A 731 3.31 -29.84 0.92
N THR A 732 4.00 -28.72 0.65
CA THR A 732 3.95 -27.94 -0.61
C THR A 732 4.97 -28.42 -1.65
N ALA A 733 5.90 -29.30 -1.27
CA ALA A 733 6.87 -29.88 -2.17
C ALA A 733 6.27 -31.11 -2.86
N THR A 734 6.39 -31.13 -4.18
CA THR A 734 6.30 -32.35 -4.96
C THR A 734 7.74 -32.81 -5.12
N ALA A 735 8.18 -33.74 -4.29
CA ALA A 735 9.53 -34.28 -4.41
C ALA A 735 9.51 -35.25 -5.59
N LEU A 736 10.13 -34.86 -6.70
CA LEU A 736 10.51 -35.79 -7.73
C LEU A 736 11.73 -36.52 -7.19
N ILE A 737 11.55 -37.75 -6.71
CA ILE A 737 12.67 -38.64 -6.42
C ILE A 737 13.11 -39.16 -7.79
N THR A 738 14.31 -38.83 -8.23
CA THR A 738 14.98 -39.43 -9.39
C THR A 738 16.35 -39.86 -8.91
N ALA A 739 16.74 -41.08 -9.23
CA ALA A 739 18.10 -41.52 -8.98
C ALA A 739 18.58 -42.32 -10.19
N HIS A 740 19.78 -41.95 -10.65
CA HIS A 740 20.35 -42.27 -11.95
C HIS A 740 21.35 -43.41 -11.82
N ASP A 741 21.22 -44.43 -12.68
CA ASP A 741 22.33 -44.93 -13.48
C ASP A 741 21.78 -45.44 -14.81
N GLY A 742 22.19 -44.80 -15.91
CA GLY A 742 21.75 -45.12 -17.28
C GLY A 742 20.93 -44.02 -17.95
N THR A 743 21.34 -43.66 -19.17
CA THR A 743 20.77 -42.60 -20.03
C THR A 743 19.27 -42.75 -20.26
N PRO A 744 18.44 -41.70 -20.07
CA PRO A 744 17.07 -41.70 -20.57
C PRO A 744 17.05 -41.20 -22.01
N THR A 745 16.58 -42.01 -22.96
CA THR A 745 15.91 -41.45 -24.13
C THR A 745 14.62 -40.76 -23.67
N PRO A 746 14.39 -39.48 -23.98
CA PRO A 746 13.16 -38.80 -23.58
C PRO A 746 11.96 -39.32 -24.40
N PRO A 747 10.76 -39.45 -23.80
CA PRO A 747 9.54 -39.66 -24.57
C PRO A 747 9.25 -38.43 -25.45
N GLN A 748 8.80 -38.67 -26.68
CA GLN A 748 8.90 -37.71 -27.79
C GLN A 748 7.84 -36.59 -27.87
N ARG A 749 6.83 -36.49 -26.99
CA ARG A 749 5.87 -35.36 -27.01
C ARG A 749 5.34 -34.98 -25.62
N PHE A 750 5.18 -33.67 -25.39
CA PHE A 750 4.48 -33.07 -24.25
C PHE A 750 3.35 -32.16 -24.77
N VAL A 751 2.12 -32.27 -24.22
CA VAL A 751 1.05 -31.27 -24.42
C VAL A 751 0.87 -30.44 -23.14
N ASN A 752 0.85 -29.11 -23.30
CA ASN A 752 0.83 -28.13 -22.21
C ASN A 752 -0.60 -27.61 -21.94
N VAL A 753 -1.14 -27.86 -20.75
CA VAL A 753 -2.42 -27.26 -20.29
C VAL A 753 -2.20 -26.48 -18.98
N ARG A 754 -2.30 -25.15 -19.07
CA ARG A 754 -2.26 -24.18 -17.95
C ARG A 754 -1.04 -24.32 -17.02
N GLY A 755 0.14 -24.50 -17.60
CA GLY A 755 1.41 -24.37 -16.89
C GLY A 755 1.77 -25.57 -16.01
N ARG A 756 1.21 -26.74 -16.29
CA ARG A 756 1.66 -28.02 -15.74
C ARG A 756 1.84 -29.04 -16.87
N TRP A 757 2.99 -29.70 -16.85
CA TRP A 757 3.37 -30.78 -17.76
C TRP A 757 2.66 -32.07 -17.33
N LEU A 758 1.94 -32.72 -18.24
CA LEU A 758 1.43 -34.07 -18.07
C LEU A 758 2.12 -34.98 -19.09
N ILE A 759 2.36 -36.23 -18.69
CA ILE A 759 2.92 -37.30 -19.54
C ILE A 759 1.75 -37.84 -20.37
N GLU A 760 1.87 -37.77 -21.70
CA GLU A 760 0.97 -38.44 -22.65
C GLU A 760 1.61 -39.80 -22.99
N ALA A 761 0.86 -40.90 -22.84
CA ALA A 761 1.21 -42.15 -23.52
C ALA A 761 0.24 -42.38 -24.67
N HIS A 762 0.76 -43.06 -25.71
CA HIS A 762 0.01 -43.53 -26.86
C HIS A 762 -1.25 -44.31 -26.50
#